data_AF-A0A7C4HR26-F1
#
_entry.id   AF-A0A7C4HR26-F1
#
_cell.length_a   1.000
_cell.length_b   1.000
_cell.length_c   1.000
_cell.angle_alpha   90.00
_cell.angle_beta   90.00
_cell.angle_gamma   90.00
#
_symmetry.space_group_name_H-M   'P 1'
#
loop_
_entity.id
_entity.type
_entity.pdbx_description
1 polymer ?
#
loop_
_entity_poly.entity_id
_entity_poly.type
_entity_poly.pdbx_seq_one_letter_code
_entity_poly.pdbx_strand_id
1 'polypeptide(L)'
;MFVAVVLLDAALIHLQHYSPFDVWSNLSALATGVSPAGIFWGAAGASVLSLIIFWRLLLARVPAASGRWRPLTALLGVPAWLAASTAFELALVHYLGHYSDPSGQVTRLLFLIGGGAVAVAGQAFFVALGLNEGSGCGPRRTLSLFLRLWPLAALLGAPALTLRRLSLGFLILPVAGPVLRAGFNLWLQMALAGALARMVRPGHQVAEPDPPGIIMALPSSISTIIFFVLFILLPPPPYHFNALAAPPLVADDSKIGAANFDDRDRKVTYSSQRMTLVVGQDPFDFGALDQDRRMLLKLLIDPERDAGWRGVSSNLELRGLLTLPLGGGARLARSRFQIWSSPLAKADSLRLSAGELIAESRLGNRPLLVTFVFVDDDVLKITVDAGARMAFHSTSIAFACGENEKFFGLGSLGGTDLRGRDLDLLVEPGGALVRGGLLRRISGGRVDFALGADHAFWPTPMIYLSRGLGIFFAETVDPRVELASRYPDAIRFSGRGGPLTLYVVRGNHPEEIIARMKLLVGERAVPPAPALLPWIELTEPGSACGELDPALQKQSAGYVLVTKAAWGGPDGPCPGLKDFLAAGREQGLRFIFEDTGRLAAEGPVFVEAGRRGLLAVNRVGLPLRQLTADGPRALIDFSNPSVLKWRLTAWKRMRDL
;
A
#
# COMPACT_ATOMS: atom_id res chain seq x y z
N MET A 1 26.31 -12.68 -14.01
CA MET A 1 26.01 -13.12 -12.63
C MET A 1 25.48 -12.01 -11.73
N PHE A 2 26.24 -10.93 -11.46
CA PHE A 2 25.77 -9.84 -10.61
C PHE A 2 24.38 -9.31 -11.03
N VAL A 3 24.22 -8.95 -12.30
CA VAL A 3 22.94 -8.50 -12.87
C VAL A 3 21.83 -9.54 -12.70
N ALA A 4 22.13 -10.84 -12.83
CA ALA A 4 21.14 -11.90 -12.70
C ALA A 4 20.62 -12.04 -11.26
N VAL A 5 21.49 -11.93 -10.25
CA VAL A 5 21.09 -11.88 -8.83
C VAL A 5 20.23 -10.65 -8.56
N VAL A 6 20.65 -9.49 -9.08
CA VAL A 6 19.88 -8.24 -8.92
C VAL A 6 18.48 -8.37 -9.51
N LEU A 7 18.33 -8.97 -10.69
CA LEU A 7 17.02 -9.18 -11.32
C LEU A 7 16.17 -10.21 -10.56
N LEU A 8 16.76 -11.31 -10.08
CA LEU A 8 16.06 -12.30 -9.24
C LEU A 8 15.56 -11.66 -7.93
N ASP A 9 16.43 -10.96 -7.21
CA ASP A 9 16.08 -10.28 -5.96
C ASP A 9 15.04 -9.18 -6.19
N ALA A 10 15.14 -8.42 -7.28
CA ALA A 10 14.12 -7.44 -7.66
C ALA A 10 12.76 -8.11 -7.90
N ALA A 11 12.73 -9.29 -8.52
CA ALA A 11 11.51 -10.05 -8.73
C ALA A 11 10.95 -10.63 -7.42
N LEU A 12 11.81 -11.12 -6.51
CA LEU A 12 11.42 -11.56 -5.17
C LEU A 12 10.82 -10.41 -4.33
N ILE A 13 11.40 -9.20 -4.44
CA ILE A 13 10.84 -7.99 -3.83
C ILE A 13 9.44 -7.72 -4.40
N HIS A 14 9.28 -7.80 -5.72
CA HIS A 14 7.99 -7.60 -6.37
C HIS A 14 6.95 -8.62 -5.91
N LEU A 15 7.33 -9.87 -5.65
CA LEU A 15 6.41 -10.94 -5.27
C LEU A 15 6.12 -11.03 -3.77
N GLN A 16 6.65 -10.11 -2.97
CA GLN A 16 6.55 -10.17 -1.51
C GLN A 16 7.07 -11.51 -0.97
N HIS A 17 8.25 -11.93 -1.45
CA HIS A 17 8.94 -13.12 -0.97
C HIS A 17 10.44 -12.83 -0.83
N TYR A 18 10.78 -11.72 -0.15
CA TYR A 18 12.15 -11.25 -0.04
C TYR A 18 12.56 -10.96 1.40
N SER A 19 11.64 -10.49 2.24
CA SER A 19 11.96 -10.18 3.63
C SER A 19 11.82 -11.43 4.51
N PRO A 20 12.52 -11.50 5.64
CA PRO A 20 12.38 -12.63 6.57
C PRO A 20 10.95 -12.81 7.07
N PHE A 21 10.24 -11.68 7.26
CA PHE A 21 8.82 -11.70 7.62
C PHE A 21 7.95 -12.29 6.51
N ASP A 22 8.19 -11.91 5.25
CA ASP A 22 7.42 -12.44 4.11
C ASP A 22 7.65 -13.95 3.94
N VAL A 23 8.91 -14.40 4.05
CA VAL A 23 9.28 -15.82 3.95
C VAL A 23 8.64 -16.60 5.10
N TRP A 24 8.76 -16.13 6.34
CA TRP A 24 8.09 -16.71 7.51
C TRP A 24 6.58 -16.80 7.33
N SER A 25 5.96 -15.69 6.92
CA SER A 25 4.51 -15.57 6.70
C SER A 25 4.04 -16.62 5.71
N ASN A 26 4.75 -16.77 4.59
CA ASN A 26 4.42 -17.73 3.55
C ASN A 26 4.59 -19.18 4.05
N LEU A 27 5.72 -19.49 4.69
CA LEU A 27 6.00 -20.85 5.18
C LEU A 27 5.05 -21.27 6.31
N SER A 28 4.73 -20.37 7.24
CA SER A 28 3.78 -20.65 8.31
C SER A 28 2.35 -20.79 7.80
N ALA A 29 1.94 -20.04 6.76
CA ALA A 29 0.66 -20.27 6.11
C ALA A 29 0.60 -21.66 5.45
N LEU A 30 1.68 -22.09 4.78
CA LEU A 30 1.78 -23.46 4.23
C LEU A 30 1.66 -24.52 5.31
N ALA A 31 2.32 -24.33 6.46
CA ALA A 31 2.25 -25.25 7.59
C ALA A 31 0.82 -25.42 8.15
N THR A 32 -0.06 -24.43 7.96
CA THR A 32 -1.48 -24.51 8.35
C THR A 32 -2.38 -25.27 7.36
N GLY A 33 -1.82 -25.70 6.23
CA GLY A 33 -2.52 -26.44 5.17
C GLY A 33 -3.20 -25.55 4.13
N VAL A 34 -2.75 -24.30 3.98
CA VAL A 34 -3.20 -23.42 2.89
C VAL A 34 -2.41 -23.72 1.62
N SER A 35 -3.11 -23.93 0.51
CA SER A 35 -2.47 -24.23 -0.79
C SER A 35 -1.90 -22.96 -1.43
N PRO A 36 -0.63 -22.93 -1.86
CA PRO A 36 -0.06 -21.79 -2.58
C PRO A 36 -0.46 -21.79 -4.06
N ALA A 37 -0.30 -20.65 -4.74
CA ALA A 37 -0.34 -20.62 -6.20
C ALA A 37 0.94 -21.19 -6.80
N GLY A 38 0.91 -21.64 -8.06
CA GLY A 38 2.09 -22.21 -8.75
C GLY A 38 3.30 -21.26 -8.76
N ILE A 39 3.06 -19.95 -8.83
CA ILE A 39 4.10 -18.92 -8.77
C ILE A 39 4.90 -18.91 -7.45
N PHE A 40 4.35 -19.44 -6.36
CA PHE A 40 5.08 -19.61 -5.10
C PHE A 40 6.30 -20.51 -5.27
N TRP A 41 6.16 -21.64 -5.96
CA TRP A 41 7.27 -22.57 -6.18
C TRP A 41 8.34 -21.93 -7.06
N GLY A 42 7.93 -21.11 -8.02
CA GLY A 42 8.83 -20.24 -8.76
C GLY A 42 9.56 -19.24 -7.86
N ALA A 43 8.87 -18.60 -6.93
CA ALA A 43 9.48 -17.64 -6.01
C ALA A 43 10.45 -18.32 -5.04
N ALA A 44 10.08 -19.49 -4.50
CA ALA A 44 10.97 -20.29 -3.64
C ALA A 44 12.21 -20.77 -4.41
N GLY A 45 12.03 -21.23 -5.66
CA GLY A 45 13.14 -21.61 -6.54
C GLY A 45 14.04 -20.42 -6.88
N ALA A 46 13.48 -19.24 -7.17
CA ALA A 46 14.23 -17.99 -7.38
C ALA A 46 15.03 -17.60 -6.13
N SER A 47 14.44 -17.71 -4.94
CA SER A 47 15.14 -17.45 -3.68
C SER A 47 16.34 -18.37 -3.50
N VAL A 48 16.17 -19.68 -3.72
CA VAL A 48 17.27 -20.65 -3.63
C VAL A 48 18.33 -20.39 -4.70
N LEU A 49 17.93 -20.09 -5.93
CA LEU A 49 18.85 -19.83 -7.04
C LEU A 49 19.63 -18.52 -6.85
N SER A 50 18.95 -17.44 -6.45
CA SER A 50 19.57 -16.16 -6.10
C SER A 50 20.63 -16.38 -5.04
N LEU A 51 20.29 -17.16 -4.02
CA LEU A 51 21.20 -17.52 -2.96
C LEU A 51 22.44 -18.29 -3.46
N ILE A 52 22.24 -19.34 -4.25
CA ILE A 52 23.36 -20.14 -4.79
C ILE A 52 24.31 -19.23 -5.58
N ILE A 53 23.80 -18.31 -6.40
CA ILE A 53 24.62 -17.43 -7.24
C ILE A 53 25.31 -16.36 -6.40
N PHE A 54 24.60 -15.78 -5.42
CA PHE A 54 25.16 -14.86 -4.44
C PHE A 54 26.40 -15.49 -3.76
N TRP A 55 26.28 -16.73 -3.31
CA TRP A 55 27.41 -17.42 -2.68
C TRP A 55 28.55 -17.72 -3.63
N ARG A 56 28.25 -18.09 -4.88
CA ARG A 56 29.30 -18.27 -5.88
C ARG A 56 30.06 -16.96 -6.13
N LEU A 57 29.37 -15.83 -6.17
CA LEU A 57 29.99 -14.51 -6.31
C LEU A 57 30.86 -14.16 -5.09
N LEU A 58 30.41 -14.50 -3.88
CA LEU A 58 31.17 -14.27 -2.66
C LEU A 58 32.40 -15.18 -2.57
N LEU A 59 32.26 -16.47 -2.89
CA LEU A 59 33.35 -17.44 -2.96
C LEU A 59 34.35 -17.11 -4.07
N ALA A 60 33.91 -16.57 -5.21
CA ALA A 60 34.81 -16.14 -6.29
C ALA A 60 35.73 -14.96 -5.88
N ARG A 61 35.38 -14.22 -4.82
CA ARG A 61 36.21 -13.14 -4.26
C ARG A 61 37.12 -13.59 -3.13
N VAL A 62 36.93 -14.81 -2.63
CA VAL A 62 37.83 -15.44 -1.65
C VAL A 62 38.80 -16.32 -2.46
N PRO A 63 40.12 -16.06 -2.41
CA PRO A 63 41.09 -16.84 -3.17
C PRO A 63 40.90 -18.33 -2.91
N ALA A 64 40.59 -19.09 -3.95
CA ALA A 64 40.24 -20.47 -3.79
C ALA A 64 41.50 -21.30 -3.50
N ALA A 65 41.57 -21.96 -2.34
CA ALA A 65 42.61 -22.94 -2.05
C ALA A 65 42.52 -24.12 -3.03
N SER A 66 43.61 -24.53 -3.67
CA SER A 66 43.67 -25.72 -4.54
C SER A 66 43.44 -27.00 -3.71
N GLY A 67 42.22 -27.54 -3.68
CA GLY A 67 41.91 -28.66 -2.79
C GLY A 67 40.66 -29.48 -3.13
N ARG A 68 40.69 -30.75 -2.75
CA ARG A 68 39.69 -31.81 -2.97
C ARG A 68 38.34 -31.55 -2.28
N TRP A 69 38.29 -30.62 -1.32
CA TRP A 69 37.11 -30.27 -0.51
C TRP A 69 36.37 -29.00 -0.97
N ARG A 70 36.87 -28.30 -2.00
CA ARG A 70 36.22 -27.14 -2.66
C ARG A 70 34.73 -27.35 -2.98
N PRO A 71 34.31 -28.45 -3.63
CA PRO A 71 32.89 -28.62 -3.94
C PRO A 71 32.06 -28.85 -2.68
N LEU A 72 32.59 -29.56 -1.68
CA LEU A 72 31.84 -30.01 -0.51
C LEU A 72 31.61 -28.88 0.52
N THR A 73 32.60 -28.02 0.73
CA THR A 73 32.48 -26.82 1.57
C THR A 73 31.57 -25.76 0.94
N ALA A 74 31.61 -25.61 -0.39
CA ALA A 74 30.69 -24.76 -1.15
C ALA A 74 29.25 -25.32 -1.20
N LEU A 75 29.07 -26.66 -1.20
CA LEU A 75 27.76 -27.32 -1.26
C LEU A 75 27.05 -27.39 0.10
N LEU A 76 27.76 -27.62 1.22
CA LEU A 76 27.12 -27.96 2.50
C LEU A 76 27.24 -26.90 3.60
N GLY A 77 28.34 -26.14 3.66
CA GLY A 77 28.52 -25.13 4.71
C GLY A 77 27.59 -23.93 4.55
N VAL A 78 27.35 -23.55 3.30
CA VAL A 78 26.53 -22.40 2.91
C VAL A 78 25.03 -22.59 3.23
N PRO A 79 24.38 -23.71 2.87
CA PRO A 79 22.99 -23.98 3.28
C PRO A 79 22.81 -24.05 4.80
N ALA A 80 23.77 -24.63 5.53
CA ALA A 80 23.71 -24.73 6.98
C ALA A 80 23.81 -23.36 7.66
N TRP A 81 24.67 -22.48 7.17
CA TRP A 81 24.75 -21.11 7.66
C TRP A 81 23.51 -20.29 7.31
N LEU A 82 23.00 -20.45 6.10
CA LEU A 82 21.79 -19.74 5.73
C LEU A 82 20.59 -20.21 6.54
N ALA A 83 20.51 -21.51 6.83
CA ALA A 83 19.52 -22.06 7.74
C ALA A 83 19.68 -21.43 9.13
N ALA A 84 20.91 -21.24 9.62
CA ALA A 84 21.16 -20.59 10.91
C ALA A 84 20.86 -19.08 10.92
N SER A 85 21.25 -18.32 9.88
CA SER A 85 20.97 -16.88 9.76
C SER A 85 19.48 -16.63 9.56
N THR A 86 18.83 -17.45 8.73
CA THR A 86 17.39 -17.41 8.51
C THR A 86 16.65 -17.81 9.78
N ALA A 87 17.05 -18.89 10.46
CA ALA A 87 16.48 -19.28 11.76
C ALA A 87 16.63 -18.17 12.81
N PHE A 88 17.75 -17.45 12.83
CA PHE A 88 17.94 -16.30 13.71
C PHE A 88 17.01 -15.13 13.33
N GLU A 89 16.93 -14.75 12.05
CA GLU A 89 16.03 -13.69 11.59
C GLU A 89 14.55 -14.07 11.81
N LEU A 90 14.19 -15.35 11.67
CA LEU A 90 12.87 -15.89 11.98
C LEU A 90 12.57 -15.83 13.48
N ALA A 91 13.52 -16.21 14.34
CA ALA A 91 13.40 -16.09 15.79
C ALA A 91 13.23 -14.62 16.21
N LEU A 92 13.94 -13.71 15.54
CA LEU A 92 13.82 -12.27 15.75
C LEU A 92 12.43 -11.76 15.33
N VAL A 93 11.92 -12.15 14.16
CA VAL A 93 10.58 -11.77 13.70
C VAL A 93 9.51 -12.31 14.64
N HIS A 94 9.64 -13.56 15.09
CA HIS A 94 8.73 -14.18 16.06
C HIS A 94 8.74 -13.42 17.40
N TYR A 95 9.92 -13.09 17.92
CA TYR A 95 10.08 -12.31 19.15
C TYR A 95 9.52 -10.89 19.03
N LEU A 96 9.83 -10.19 17.93
CA LEU A 96 9.31 -8.85 17.66
C LEU A 96 7.78 -8.82 17.43
N GLY A 97 7.22 -9.92 16.93
CA GLY A 97 5.78 -10.08 16.74
C GLY A 97 5.01 -10.37 18.04
N HIS A 98 5.67 -10.93 19.06
CA HIS A 98 5.05 -11.25 20.36
C HIS A 98 5.20 -10.13 21.40
N TYR A 99 6.24 -9.29 21.31
CA TYR A 99 6.50 -8.21 22.26
C TYR A 99 6.22 -6.83 21.65
N SER A 100 5.02 -6.32 21.89
CA SER A 100 4.48 -5.04 21.40
C SER A 100 4.82 -3.84 22.28
N ASP A 101 5.49 -4.01 23.42
CA ASP A 101 5.66 -2.95 24.41
C ASP A 101 6.63 -1.83 23.93
N PRO A 102 6.22 -0.54 23.94
CA PRO A 102 7.08 0.61 23.61
C PRO A 102 8.32 0.76 24.50
N SER A 103 8.37 0.16 25.69
CA SER A 103 9.57 0.10 26.54
C SER A 103 10.73 -0.70 25.91
N GLY A 104 10.44 -1.53 24.90
CA GLY A 104 11.39 -2.44 24.25
C GLY A 104 12.30 -1.81 23.19
N GLN A 105 12.37 -0.49 23.00
CA GLN A 105 13.22 0.10 21.94
C GLN A 105 14.71 -0.24 22.12
N VAL A 106 15.20 -0.27 23.36
CA VAL A 106 16.57 -0.69 23.70
C VAL A 106 16.76 -2.18 23.41
N THR A 107 15.80 -3.02 23.79
CA THR A 107 15.82 -4.47 23.51
C THR A 107 15.79 -4.75 22.00
N ARG A 108 14.95 -4.05 21.24
CA ARG A 108 14.90 -4.12 19.77
C ARG A 108 16.24 -3.72 19.16
N LEU A 109 16.88 -2.66 19.67
CA LEU A 109 18.21 -2.22 19.26
C LEU A 109 19.30 -3.25 19.59
N LEU A 110 19.26 -3.86 20.77
CA LEU A 110 20.20 -4.91 21.18
C LEU A 110 20.05 -6.19 20.34
N PHE A 111 18.82 -6.59 20.02
CA PHE A 111 18.55 -7.70 19.10
C PHE A 111 18.99 -7.40 17.66
N LEU A 112 18.85 -6.14 17.23
CA LEU A 112 19.36 -5.63 15.96
C LEU A 112 20.88 -5.73 15.88
N ILE A 113 21.57 -5.29 16.93
CA ILE A 113 23.03 -5.37 17.05
C ILE A 113 23.46 -6.84 17.11
N GLY A 114 22.78 -7.67 17.91
CA GLY A 114 23.05 -9.10 18.04
C GLY A 114 22.83 -9.87 16.72
N GLY A 115 21.76 -9.57 15.98
CA GLY A 115 21.51 -10.20 14.69
C GLY A 115 22.46 -9.76 13.59
N GLY A 116 22.81 -8.48 13.55
CA GLY A 116 23.88 -7.98 12.69
C GLY A 116 25.21 -8.67 13.01
N ALA A 117 25.54 -8.84 14.29
CA ALA A 117 26.74 -9.53 14.72
C ALA A 117 26.74 -11.01 14.29
N VAL A 118 25.64 -11.76 14.45
CA VAL A 118 25.52 -13.16 14.04
C VAL A 118 25.66 -13.33 12.52
N ALA A 119 25.03 -12.45 11.74
CA ALA A 119 25.12 -12.48 10.28
C ALA A 119 26.55 -12.19 9.79
N VAL A 120 27.18 -11.12 10.29
CA VAL A 120 28.55 -10.80 9.87
C VAL A 120 29.56 -11.80 10.42
N ALA A 121 29.32 -12.36 11.61
CA ALA A 121 30.17 -13.37 12.20
C ALA A 121 30.22 -14.65 11.37
N GLY A 122 29.07 -15.12 10.89
CA GLY A 122 29.10 -16.28 10.03
C GLY A 122 29.75 -16.00 8.67
N GLN A 123 29.61 -14.80 8.10
CA GLN A 123 30.44 -14.40 6.95
C GLN A 123 31.94 -14.45 7.28
N ALA A 124 32.34 -13.97 8.45
CA ALA A 124 33.71 -14.06 8.93
C ALA A 124 34.17 -15.52 9.12
N PHE A 125 33.30 -16.43 9.58
CA PHE A 125 33.57 -17.86 9.67
C PHE A 125 33.84 -18.48 8.29
N PHE A 126 33.07 -18.11 7.26
CA PHE A 126 33.28 -18.61 5.89
C PHE A 126 34.52 -18.03 5.24
N VAL A 127 34.80 -16.74 5.44
CA VAL A 127 36.06 -16.13 5.01
C VAL A 127 37.24 -16.87 5.67
N ALA A 128 37.13 -17.19 6.97
CA ALA A 128 38.14 -17.98 7.67
C ALA A 128 38.29 -19.42 7.13
N LEU A 129 37.18 -20.10 6.81
CA LEU A 129 37.19 -21.42 6.16
C LEU A 129 37.86 -21.39 4.78
N GLY A 130 37.47 -20.45 3.92
CA GLY A 130 38.00 -20.32 2.56
C GLY A 130 39.50 -20.00 2.51
N LEU A 131 40.02 -19.31 3.53
CA LEU A 131 41.44 -18.93 3.62
C LEU A 131 42.35 -20.01 4.26
N ASN A 132 41.79 -21.08 4.84
CA ASN A 132 42.54 -22.04 5.68
C ASN A 132 43.11 -23.28 4.93
N GLU A 133 42.66 -23.61 3.71
CA GLU A 133 43.07 -24.87 3.06
C GLU A 133 44.44 -24.86 2.33
N GLY A 134 45.21 -23.78 2.43
CA GLY A 134 46.56 -23.72 1.84
C GLY A 134 47.68 -24.42 2.61
N SER A 135 47.44 -24.93 3.83
CA SER A 135 48.56 -25.38 4.70
C SER A 135 48.29 -26.61 5.58
N GLY A 136 47.38 -27.51 5.20
CA GLY A 136 47.13 -28.75 5.97
C GLY A 136 46.67 -28.54 7.42
N CYS A 137 46.09 -27.38 7.75
CA CYS A 137 45.80 -26.98 9.12
C CYS A 137 44.35 -27.26 9.51
N GLY A 138 44.16 -28.13 10.52
CA GLY A 138 42.86 -28.60 11.01
C GLY A 138 41.94 -27.55 11.66
N PRO A 139 40.78 -27.98 12.18
CA PRO A 139 39.66 -27.13 12.63
C PRO A 139 40.02 -26.09 13.71
N ARG A 140 41.09 -26.32 14.49
CA ARG A 140 41.61 -25.37 15.48
C ARG A 140 42.04 -24.04 14.87
N ARG A 141 42.63 -24.04 13.66
CA ARG A 141 43.09 -22.81 13.00
C ARG A 141 41.92 -22.02 12.41
N THR A 142 40.94 -22.69 11.81
CA THR A 142 39.66 -22.07 11.40
C THR A 142 38.97 -21.40 12.58
N LEU A 143 38.85 -22.10 13.72
CA LEU A 143 38.24 -21.56 14.93
C LEU A 143 39.02 -20.35 15.45
N SER A 144 40.36 -20.39 15.45
CA SER A 144 41.19 -19.26 15.86
C SER A 144 41.02 -18.02 14.95
N LEU A 145 40.89 -18.22 13.64
CA LEU A 145 40.65 -17.15 12.67
C LEU A 145 39.25 -16.56 12.85
N PHE A 146 38.25 -17.40 13.04
CA PHE A 146 36.89 -16.98 13.35
C PHE A 146 36.82 -16.15 14.64
N LEU A 147 37.43 -16.63 15.73
CA LEU A 147 37.47 -15.92 17.01
C LEU A 147 38.20 -14.56 16.90
N ARG A 148 39.21 -14.44 16.03
CA ARG A 148 39.87 -13.15 15.74
C ARG A 148 39.00 -12.20 14.93
N LEU A 149 38.17 -12.72 14.03
CA LEU A 149 37.29 -11.91 13.18
C LEU A 149 35.97 -11.55 13.86
N TRP A 150 35.54 -12.31 14.87
CA TRP A 150 34.26 -12.13 15.56
C TRP A 150 34.04 -10.70 16.12
N PRO A 151 34.99 -10.08 16.85
CA PRO A 151 34.77 -8.74 17.40
C PRO A 151 34.61 -7.68 16.30
N LEU A 152 35.37 -7.81 15.21
CA LEU A 152 35.28 -6.95 14.03
C LEU A 152 33.98 -7.16 13.25
N ALA A 153 33.56 -8.41 13.12
CA ALA A 153 32.27 -8.75 12.53
C ALA A 153 31.11 -8.15 13.33
N ALA A 154 31.17 -8.21 14.66
CA ALA A 154 30.21 -7.58 15.56
C ALA A 154 30.19 -6.05 15.39
N LEU A 155 31.35 -5.41 15.27
CA LEU A 155 31.47 -3.95 15.04
C LEU A 155 30.91 -3.50 13.68
N LEU A 156 31.12 -4.30 12.62
CA LEU A 156 30.64 -3.97 11.27
C LEU A 156 29.18 -4.36 11.02
N GLY A 157 28.61 -5.25 11.85
CA GLY A 157 27.24 -5.74 11.73
C GLY A 157 26.17 -4.66 11.85
N ALA A 158 26.28 -3.78 12.85
CA ALA A 158 25.30 -2.71 13.06
C ALA A 158 25.28 -1.66 11.92
N PRO A 159 26.42 -1.14 11.44
CA PRO A 159 26.45 -0.27 10.25
C PRO A 159 25.90 -0.95 8.99
N ALA A 160 26.29 -2.20 8.72
CA ALA A 160 25.84 -2.92 7.53
C ALA A 160 24.31 -3.15 7.53
N LEU A 161 23.75 -3.54 8.68
CA LEU A 161 22.31 -3.71 8.83
C LEU A 161 21.55 -2.39 8.74
N THR A 162 22.16 -1.30 9.23
CA THR A 162 21.62 0.06 9.13
C THR A 162 21.57 0.52 7.68
N LEU A 163 22.65 0.36 6.91
CA LEU A 163 22.68 0.65 5.48
C LEU A 163 21.68 -0.21 4.69
N ARG A 164 21.59 -1.51 5.01
CA ARG A 164 20.59 -2.41 4.41
C ARG A 164 19.15 -1.95 4.71
N ARG A 165 18.88 -1.39 5.88
CA ARG A 165 17.58 -0.78 6.22
C ARG A 165 17.35 0.53 5.49
N LEU A 166 18.34 1.41 5.41
CA LEU A 166 18.23 2.67 4.66
C LEU A 166 17.98 2.41 3.17
N SER A 167 18.48 1.29 2.63
CA SER A 167 18.18 0.85 1.25
C SER A 167 16.69 0.61 0.97
N LEU A 168 15.83 0.46 2.00
CA LEU A 168 14.38 0.45 1.83
C LEU A 168 13.89 1.73 1.15
N GLY A 169 14.57 2.86 1.37
CA GLY A 169 14.26 4.13 0.71
C GLY A 169 14.31 4.05 -0.82
N PHE A 170 15.07 3.12 -1.42
CA PHE A 170 15.06 2.94 -2.88
C PHE A 170 13.69 2.47 -3.38
N LEU A 171 12.91 1.74 -2.58
CA LEU A 171 11.57 1.27 -2.98
C LEU A 171 10.57 2.42 -3.16
N ILE A 172 10.93 3.65 -2.77
CA ILE A 172 10.18 4.85 -3.12
C ILE A 172 10.18 5.04 -4.65
N LEU A 173 11.22 4.61 -5.38
CA LEU A 173 11.21 4.72 -6.83
C LEU A 173 10.39 3.58 -7.45
N PRO A 174 9.26 3.87 -8.11
CA PRO A 174 8.46 2.85 -8.77
C PRO A 174 9.29 2.21 -9.89
N VAL A 175 9.24 0.88 -10.00
CA VAL A 175 9.96 0.04 -10.97
C VAL A 175 11.48 -0.05 -10.74
N ALA A 176 12.21 1.06 -10.66
CA ALA A 176 13.66 1.06 -10.50
C ALA A 176 14.12 0.72 -9.07
N GLY A 177 13.27 1.01 -8.07
CA GLY A 177 13.58 0.84 -6.65
C GLY A 177 13.99 -0.58 -6.24
N PRO A 178 13.24 -1.63 -6.63
CA PRO A 178 13.64 -3.02 -6.36
C PRO A 178 15.02 -3.38 -6.91
N VAL A 179 15.35 -2.93 -8.13
CA VAL A 179 16.64 -3.17 -8.79
C VAL A 179 17.76 -2.44 -8.05
N LEU A 180 17.56 -1.17 -7.72
CA LEU A 180 18.54 -0.37 -6.98
C LEU A 180 18.80 -0.96 -5.58
N ARG A 181 17.75 -1.38 -4.89
CA ARG A 181 17.86 -2.01 -3.57
C ARG A 181 18.60 -3.34 -3.64
N ALA A 182 18.24 -4.20 -4.59
CA ALA A 182 18.90 -5.48 -4.80
C ALA A 182 20.39 -5.28 -5.13
N GLY A 183 20.70 -4.36 -6.06
CA GLY A 183 22.07 -4.00 -6.42
C GLY A 183 22.89 -3.45 -5.25
N PHE A 184 22.30 -2.54 -4.46
CA PHE A 184 22.95 -1.97 -3.29
C PHE A 184 23.23 -3.03 -2.21
N ASN A 185 22.25 -3.89 -1.91
CA ASN A 185 22.42 -4.96 -0.93
C ASN A 185 23.51 -5.94 -1.36
N LEU A 186 23.50 -6.36 -2.63
CA LEU A 186 24.51 -7.25 -3.17
C LEU A 186 25.91 -6.62 -3.09
N TRP A 187 26.04 -5.35 -3.48
CA TRP A 187 27.29 -4.60 -3.39
C TRP A 187 27.79 -4.48 -1.95
N LEU A 188 26.91 -4.13 -1.00
CA LEU A 188 27.24 -3.97 0.41
C LEU A 188 27.79 -5.27 1.01
N GLN A 189 27.15 -6.40 0.70
CA GLN A 189 27.59 -7.73 1.15
C GLN A 189 28.95 -8.11 0.56
N MET A 190 29.16 -7.85 -0.74
CA MET A 190 30.45 -8.10 -1.40
C MET A 190 31.57 -7.20 -0.83
N ALA A 191 31.27 -5.94 -0.55
CA ALA A 191 32.21 -4.99 0.04
C ALA A 191 32.63 -5.42 1.45
N LEU A 192 31.67 -5.89 2.27
CA LEU A 192 31.91 -6.39 3.62
C LEU A 192 32.77 -7.65 3.61
N ALA A 193 32.45 -8.63 2.76
CA ALA A 193 33.25 -9.84 2.58
C ALA A 193 34.70 -9.51 2.13
N GLY A 194 34.86 -8.59 1.19
CA GLY A 194 36.16 -8.13 0.72
C GLY A 194 36.96 -7.33 1.77
N ALA A 195 36.29 -6.60 2.66
CA ALA A 195 36.92 -5.93 3.79
C ALA A 195 37.44 -6.94 4.83
N LEU A 196 36.61 -7.91 5.21
CA LEU A 196 37.00 -8.99 6.13
C LEU A 196 38.17 -9.80 5.56
N ALA A 197 38.16 -10.16 4.28
CA ALA A 197 39.24 -10.91 3.63
C ALA A 197 40.58 -10.15 3.64
N ARG A 198 40.57 -8.84 3.35
CA ARG A 198 41.78 -7.98 3.39
C ARG A 198 42.38 -7.86 4.80
N MET A 199 41.55 -7.89 5.84
CA MET A 199 42.02 -7.85 7.23
C MET A 199 42.70 -9.16 7.64
N VAL A 200 42.28 -10.31 7.10
CA VAL A 200 42.93 -11.61 7.38
C VAL A 200 44.29 -11.73 6.70
N ARG A 201 44.44 -11.16 5.49
CA ARG A 201 45.72 -11.14 4.75
C ARG A 201 46.01 -9.73 4.22
N PRO A 202 46.60 -8.84 5.06
CA PRO A 202 47.02 -7.51 4.63
C PRO A 202 48.02 -7.63 3.47
N GLY A 203 47.74 -6.98 2.34
CA GLY A 203 48.61 -6.99 1.14
C GLY A 203 48.27 -8.02 0.06
N HIS A 204 47.30 -8.93 0.29
CA HIS A 204 46.75 -9.72 -0.81
C HIS A 204 45.77 -8.85 -1.64
N GLN A 205 46.10 -8.62 -2.92
CA GLN A 205 45.10 -8.14 -3.87
C GLN A 205 44.03 -9.22 -4.03
N VAL A 206 42.76 -8.83 -3.98
CA VAL A 206 41.64 -9.72 -4.34
C VAL A 206 41.91 -10.16 -5.77
N ALA A 207 42.26 -11.43 -5.97
CA ALA A 207 42.66 -11.94 -7.27
C ALA A 207 41.59 -11.64 -8.33
N GLU A 208 42.01 -11.33 -9.55
CA GLU A 208 41.12 -11.34 -10.71
C GLU A 208 40.39 -12.70 -10.75
N PRO A 209 39.09 -12.73 -11.11
CA PRO A 209 38.31 -13.95 -11.09
C PRO A 209 38.97 -15.03 -11.95
N ASP A 210 39.33 -16.14 -11.32
CA ASP A 210 40.00 -17.30 -11.93
C ASP A 210 39.12 -17.87 -13.09
N PRO A 211 39.64 -18.12 -14.31
CA PRO A 211 38.87 -18.63 -15.45
C PRO A 211 38.00 -19.88 -15.17
N PRO A 212 38.42 -20.87 -14.36
CA PRO A 212 37.57 -22.00 -13.97
C PRO A 212 36.33 -21.57 -13.18
N GLY A 213 36.43 -20.52 -12.36
CA GLY A 213 35.30 -19.95 -11.62
C GLY A 213 34.27 -19.30 -12.54
N ILE A 214 34.72 -18.68 -13.64
CA ILE A 214 33.86 -18.11 -14.69
C ILE A 214 33.17 -19.21 -15.51
N ILE A 215 33.91 -20.28 -15.85
CA ILE A 215 33.37 -21.43 -16.61
C ILE A 215 32.33 -22.20 -15.79
N MET A 216 32.55 -22.41 -14.48
CA MET A 216 31.56 -23.02 -13.59
C MET A 216 30.33 -22.13 -13.32
N ALA A 217 30.46 -20.82 -13.55
CA ALA A 217 29.40 -19.83 -13.37
C ALA A 217 28.45 -19.71 -14.57
N LEU A 218 28.90 -20.08 -15.78
CA LEU A 218 28.10 -19.99 -17.00
C LEU A 218 26.81 -20.83 -16.94
N PRO A 219 26.84 -22.13 -16.58
CA PRO A 219 25.64 -22.95 -16.50
C PRO A 219 24.60 -22.37 -15.54
N SER A 220 25.03 -21.91 -14.35
CA SER A 220 24.14 -21.26 -13.39
C SER A 220 23.54 -19.96 -13.92
N SER A 221 24.30 -19.19 -14.72
CA SER A 221 23.81 -17.93 -15.30
C SER A 221 22.76 -18.19 -16.39
N ILE A 222 22.97 -19.22 -17.22
CA ILE A 222 22.01 -19.65 -18.26
C ILE A 222 20.76 -20.23 -17.61
N SER A 223 20.90 -21.11 -16.62
CA SER A 223 19.76 -21.64 -15.85
C SER A 223 18.97 -20.52 -15.16
N THR A 224 19.62 -19.44 -14.75
CA THR A 224 18.95 -18.27 -14.16
C THR A 224 18.13 -17.49 -15.17
N ILE A 225 18.68 -17.25 -16.36
CA ILE A 225 17.95 -16.56 -17.42
C ILE A 225 16.75 -17.41 -17.85
N ILE A 226 16.93 -18.72 -18.04
CA ILE A 226 15.85 -19.66 -18.37
C ILE A 226 14.81 -19.68 -17.25
N PHE A 227 15.23 -19.80 -16.00
CA PHE A 227 14.34 -19.77 -14.84
C PHE A 227 13.56 -18.46 -14.79
N PHE A 228 14.22 -17.32 -14.97
CA PHE A 228 13.60 -16.00 -14.96
C PHE A 228 12.58 -15.82 -16.09
N VAL A 229 12.89 -16.31 -17.30
CA VAL A 229 11.95 -16.30 -18.44
C VAL A 229 10.75 -17.19 -18.16
N LEU A 230 10.96 -18.43 -17.71
CA LEU A 230 9.87 -19.35 -17.33
C LEU A 230 9.04 -18.80 -16.16
N PHE A 231 9.68 -18.07 -15.26
CA PHE A 231 9.05 -17.48 -14.08
C PHE A 231 8.14 -16.31 -14.41
N ILE A 232 8.54 -15.43 -15.33
CA ILE A 232 7.67 -14.34 -15.83
C ILE A 232 6.44 -14.90 -16.57
N LEU A 233 6.54 -16.10 -17.12
CA LEU A 233 5.44 -16.78 -17.81
C LEU A 233 4.47 -17.49 -16.84
N LEU A 234 4.79 -17.61 -15.55
CA LEU A 234 3.87 -18.19 -14.59
C LEU A 234 2.66 -17.26 -14.41
N PRO A 235 1.43 -17.79 -14.48
CA PRO A 235 0.25 -16.97 -14.28
C PRO A 235 0.24 -16.40 -12.85
N PRO A 236 -0.22 -15.15 -12.66
CA PRO A 236 -0.46 -14.62 -11.33
C PRO A 236 -1.45 -15.52 -10.57
N PRO A 237 -1.44 -15.49 -9.23
CA PRO A 237 -2.41 -16.24 -8.45
C PRO A 237 -3.83 -15.85 -8.92
N PRO A 238 -4.73 -16.82 -9.13
CA PRO A 238 -6.09 -16.51 -9.54
C PRO A 238 -6.74 -15.67 -8.43
N TYR A 239 -7.08 -14.43 -8.76
CA TYR A 239 -8.06 -13.69 -7.97
C TYR A 239 -9.40 -14.41 -8.18
N HIS A 240 -10.12 -14.72 -7.10
CA HIS A 240 -11.32 -15.56 -7.21
C HIS A 240 -12.32 -14.93 -8.19
N PHE A 241 -12.85 -15.75 -9.10
CA PHE A 241 -13.65 -15.29 -10.24
C PHE A 241 -14.98 -14.64 -9.81
N ASN A 242 -15.38 -14.87 -8.58
CA ASN A 242 -16.60 -14.36 -7.96
C ASN A 242 -16.34 -13.14 -7.05
N ALA A 243 -15.18 -12.48 -7.20
CA ALA A 243 -14.91 -11.25 -6.49
C ALA A 243 -15.98 -10.20 -6.79
N LEU A 244 -16.62 -9.72 -5.73
CA LEU A 244 -17.55 -8.60 -5.80
C LEU A 244 -16.77 -7.39 -6.28
N ALA A 245 -17.32 -6.72 -7.29
CA ALA A 245 -16.84 -5.39 -7.66
C ALA A 245 -16.94 -4.47 -6.44
N ALA A 246 -16.03 -3.49 -6.35
CA ALA A 246 -16.18 -2.44 -5.36
C ALA A 246 -17.58 -1.84 -5.49
N PRO A 247 -18.34 -1.70 -4.38
CA PRO A 247 -19.67 -1.11 -4.47
C PRO A 247 -19.53 0.31 -5.04
N PRO A 248 -20.44 0.72 -5.93
CA PRO A 248 -20.41 2.07 -6.46
C PRO A 248 -20.56 3.06 -5.31
N LEU A 249 -19.81 4.15 -5.35
CA LEU A 249 -19.97 5.24 -4.39
C LEU A 249 -21.31 5.98 -4.55
N VAL A 250 -21.95 5.82 -5.72
CA VAL A 250 -23.26 6.38 -6.06
C VAL A 250 -24.30 5.25 -6.04
N ALA A 251 -25.34 5.42 -5.25
CA ALA A 251 -26.41 4.45 -5.04
C ALA A 251 -27.46 4.44 -6.17
N ASP A 252 -27.77 5.61 -6.75
CA ASP A 252 -28.73 5.76 -7.85
C ASP A 252 -28.34 6.97 -8.73
N ASP A 253 -28.08 6.73 -10.02
CA ASP A 253 -27.88 7.76 -11.04
C ASP A 253 -28.82 7.60 -12.24
N SER A 254 -29.93 6.87 -12.06
CA SER A 254 -30.87 6.50 -13.13
C SER A 254 -31.85 7.61 -13.53
N LYS A 255 -32.01 8.64 -12.70
CA LYS A 255 -32.85 9.78 -13.02
C LYS A 255 -32.12 10.63 -14.05
N ILE A 256 -32.78 10.90 -15.18
CA ILE A 256 -32.27 11.82 -16.20
C ILE A 256 -33.15 13.07 -16.14
N GLY A 257 -32.53 14.23 -15.92
CA GLY A 257 -33.22 15.51 -15.96
C GLY A 257 -33.71 15.85 -17.36
N ALA A 258 -34.77 16.65 -17.48
CA ALA A 258 -35.22 17.14 -18.78
C ALA A 258 -34.12 18.02 -19.38
N ALA A 259 -33.53 17.59 -20.50
CA ALA A 259 -32.42 18.28 -21.12
C ALA A 259 -32.80 18.88 -22.48
N ASN A 260 -32.53 20.17 -22.67
CA ASN A 260 -32.66 20.85 -23.96
C ASN A 260 -31.31 20.88 -24.67
N PHE A 261 -31.33 20.70 -25.99
CA PHE A 261 -30.15 20.66 -26.85
C PHE A 261 -30.27 21.69 -27.97
N ASP A 262 -29.26 22.55 -28.10
CA ASP A 262 -29.13 23.50 -29.22
C ASP A 262 -27.67 23.47 -29.72
N ASP A 263 -27.48 23.21 -31.01
CA ASP A 263 -26.17 23.16 -31.65
C ASP A 263 -26.03 24.35 -32.61
N ARG A 264 -25.11 25.26 -32.29
CA ARG A 264 -24.80 26.43 -33.10
C ARG A 264 -23.31 26.71 -33.09
N ASP A 265 -22.73 26.96 -34.27
CA ASP A 265 -21.36 27.44 -34.41
C ASP A 265 -20.30 26.60 -33.67
N ARG A 266 -20.37 25.26 -33.79
CA ARG A 266 -19.47 24.29 -33.11
C ARG A 266 -19.51 24.39 -31.58
N LYS A 267 -20.61 24.90 -31.05
CA LYS A 267 -20.92 24.91 -29.63
C LYS A 267 -22.28 24.26 -29.41
N VAL A 268 -22.32 23.36 -28.45
CA VAL A 268 -23.54 22.71 -28.00
C VAL A 268 -23.94 23.31 -26.67
N THR A 269 -25.21 23.71 -26.57
CA THR A 269 -25.86 24.04 -25.30
C THR A 269 -26.70 22.85 -24.86
N TYR A 270 -26.46 22.37 -23.64
CA TYR A 270 -27.15 21.26 -23.00
C TYR A 270 -27.63 21.73 -21.64
N SER A 271 -28.94 21.79 -21.40
CA SER A 271 -29.50 22.50 -20.24
C SER A 271 -30.55 21.69 -19.51
N SER A 272 -30.50 21.68 -18.18
CA SER A 272 -31.60 21.30 -17.30
C SER A 272 -32.51 22.51 -17.01
N GLN A 273 -33.50 22.38 -16.10
CA GLN A 273 -34.26 23.55 -15.67
C GLN A 273 -33.39 24.59 -14.97
N ARG A 274 -32.34 24.17 -14.25
CA ARG A 274 -31.57 25.05 -13.33
C ARG A 274 -30.12 25.28 -13.71
N MET A 275 -29.57 24.47 -14.61
CA MET A 275 -28.19 24.56 -15.07
C MET A 275 -28.12 24.53 -16.58
N THR A 276 -27.17 25.26 -17.14
CA THR A 276 -26.86 25.23 -18.58
C THR A 276 -25.39 24.90 -18.77
N LEU A 277 -25.10 23.82 -19.48
CA LEU A 277 -23.78 23.45 -19.93
C LEU A 277 -23.57 23.96 -21.37
N VAL A 278 -22.47 24.66 -21.60
CA VAL A 278 -22.03 25.05 -22.94
C VAL A 278 -20.73 24.31 -23.24
N VAL A 279 -20.71 23.53 -24.32
CA VAL A 279 -19.54 22.73 -24.76
C VAL A 279 -19.09 23.23 -26.14
N GLY A 280 -17.84 23.68 -26.25
CA GLY A 280 -17.18 24.02 -27.50
C GLY A 280 -16.38 22.85 -28.05
N GLN A 281 -16.38 22.70 -29.37
CA GLN A 281 -15.68 21.61 -30.06
C GLN A 281 -14.20 21.92 -30.36
N ASP A 282 -13.89 23.11 -30.88
CA ASP A 282 -12.55 23.51 -31.31
C ASP A 282 -12.31 25.02 -31.04
N PRO A 283 -11.54 25.38 -29.99
CA PRO A 283 -10.93 24.48 -29.02
C PRO A 283 -11.97 23.73 -28.17
N PHE A 284 -11.61 22.55 -27.66
CA PHE A 284 -12.47 21.81 -26.74
C PHE A 284 -12.55 22.56 -25.41
N ASP A 285 -13.76 22.98 -25.05
CA ASP A 285 -14.04 23.78 -23.87
C ASP A 285 -15.40 23.43 -23.32
N PHE A 286 -15.61 23.59 -22.02
CA PHE A 286 -16.95 23.66 -21.50
C PHE A 286 -17.07 24.53 -20.25
N GLY A 287 -18.27 25.04 -20.02
CA GLY A 287 -18.63 25.76 -18.80
C GLY A 287 -20.07 25.49 -18.40
N ALA A 288 -20.31 25.38 -17.10
CA ALA A 288 -21.64 25.26 -16.52
C ALA A 288 -22.06 26.60 -15.92
N LEU A 289 -23.28 27.04 -16.24
CA LEU A 289 -23.89 28.26 -15.76
C LEU A 289 -25.18 27.95 -15.00
N ASP A 290 -25.58 28.83 -14.10
CA ASP A 290 -26.92 28.82 -13.53
C ASP A 290 -27.95 29.53 -14.44
N GLN A 291 -29.20 29.61 -13.99
CA GLN A 291 -30.28 30.31 -14.68
C GLN A 291 -30.00 31.81 -14.88
N ASP A 292 -29.25 32.43 -13.96
CA ASP A 292 -28.86 33.84 -14.01
C ASP A 292 -27.62 34.07 -14.89
N ARG A 293 -27.16 33.04 -15.61
CA ARG A 293 -25.93 33.03 -16.43
C ARG A 293 -24.65 33.32 -15.64
N ARG A 294 -24.65 33.06 -14.34
CA ARG A 294 -23.42 33.10 -13.53
C ARG A 294 -22.62 31.83 -13.79
N MET A 295 -21.32 31.99 -13.97
CA MET A 295 -20.40 30.87 -14.22
C MET A 295 -20.22 30.06 -12.94
N LEU A 296 -20.72 28.82 -12.91
CA LEU A 296 -20.53 27.90 -11.80
C LEU A 296 -19.19 27.18 -11.94
N LEU A 297 -18.92 26.63 -13.13
CA LEU A 297 -17.75 25.82 -13.42
C LEU A 297 -17.20 26.16 -14.80
N LYS A 298 -15.88 26.29 -14.93
CA LYS A 298 -15.23 26.58 -16.20
C LYS A 298 -13.98 25.73 -16.39
N LEU A 299 -13.87 25.05 -17.52
CA LEU A 299 -12.67 24.30 -17.88
C LEU A 299 -11.46 25.24 -17.99
N LEU A 300 -10.31 24.85 -17.45
CA LEU A 300 -9.09 25.65 -17.52
C LEU A 300 -8.38 25.43 -18.86
N ILE A 301 -8.52 26.36 -19.79
CA ILE A 301 -7.82 26.32 -21.08
C ILE A 301 -6.82 27.46 -21.12
N ASP A 302 -5.58 27.17 -20.74
CA ASP A 302 -4.48 28.12 -20.81
C ASP A 302 -3.24 27.43 -21.41
N PRO A 303 -2.80 27.84 -22.62
CA PRO A 303 -1.64 27.26 -23.28
C PRO A 303 -0.31 27.54 -22.56
N GLU A 304 -0.26 28.47 -21.60
CA GLU A 304 0.94 28.73 -20.79
C GLU A 304 1.08 27.73 -19.63
N ARG A 305 0.01 27.04 -19.24
CA ARG A 305 0.03 26.04 -18.16
C ARG A 305 0.66 24.73 -18.62
N ASP A 306 1.11 23.89 -17.70
CA ASP A 306 1.59 22.55 -18.04
C ASP A 306 0.50 21.71 -18.72
N ALA A 307 0.90 20.81 -19.63
CA ALA A 307 -0.01 19.96 -20.40
C ALA A 307 -1.05 19.19 -19.54
N GLY A 308 -0.69 18.72 -18.33
CA GLY A 308 -1.62 18.04 -17.43
C GLY A 308 -2.68 18.94 -16.77
N TRP A 309 -2.56 20.26 -16.93
CA TRP A 309 -3.47 21.27 -16.37
C TRP A 309 -4.32 21.98 -17.43
N ARG A 310 -4.17 21.62 -18.72
CA ARG A 310 -4.94 22.20 -19.82
C ARG A 310 -6.23 21.43 -20.01
N GLY A 311 -7.23 21.73 -19.20
CA GLY A 311 -8.57 21.14 -19.26
C GLY A 311 -8.55 19.64 -19.00
N VAL A 312 -9.02 18.85 -19.97
CA VAL A 312 -9.02 17.38 -19.90
C VAL A 312 -7.69 16.83 -20.41
N SER A 313 -7.07 15.91 -19.68
CA SER A 313 -5.79 15.32 -20.08
C SER A 313 -5.67 13.85 -19.68
N SER A 314 -4.93 13.10 -20.50
CA SER A 314 -4.43 11.76 -20.14
C SER A 314 -2.97 11.85 -19.77
N ASN A 315 -2.60 11.30 -18.61
CA ASN A 315 -1.23 11.32 -18.12
C ASN A 315 -0.66 9.91 -18.01
N LEU A 316 0.64 9.81 -18.23
CA LEU A 316 1.46 8.67 -17.89
C LEU A 316 2.17 8.97 -16.58
N GLU A 317 1.81 8.26 -15.52
CA GLU A 317 2.33 8.47 -14.17
C GLU A 317 2.86 7.17 -13.59
N LEU A 318 4.08 7.22 -13.07
CA LEU A 318 4.61 6.19 -12.19
C LEU A 318 4.30 6.57 -10.76
N ARG A 319 3.62 5.68 -10.04
CA ARG A 319 3.32 5.85 -8.62
C ARG A 319 3.90 4.70 -7.81
N GLY A 320 4.55 5.03 -6.71
CA GLY A 320 5.08 4.08 -5.73
C GLY A 320 4.46 4.31 -4.37
N LEU A 321 4.18 3.23 -3.64
CA LEU A 321 3.64 3.27 -2.30
C LEU A 321 4.42 2.28 -1.46
N LEU A 322 5.07 2.78 -0.42
CA LEU A 322 6.01 2.04 0.41
C LEU A 322 5.66 2.22 1.87
N THR A 323 5.49 1.12 2.58
CA THR A 323 5.40 1.16 4.04
C THR A 323 6.82 1.13 4.63
N LEU A 324 7.21 2.21 5.30
CA LEU A 324 8.45 2.35 6.05
C LEU A 324 8.23 2.01 7.53
N PRO A 325 9.02 1.10 8.11
CA PRO A 325 8.97 0.79 9.54
C PRO A 325 9.76 1.85 10.34
N LEU A 326 9.22 3.07 10.43
CA LEU A 326 9.84 4.19 11.15
C LEU A 326 9.10 4.46 12.46
N GLY A 327 9.78 4.33 13.60
CA GLY A 327 9.31 4.82 14.90
C GLY A 327 8.13 4.05 15.50
N GLY A 328 8.21 2.72 15.58
CA GLY A 328 7.22 1.89 16.30
C GLY A 328 5.90 1.64 15.56
N GLY A 329 5.71 2.23 14.38
CA GLY A 329 4.55 2.00 13.51
C GLY A 329 4.91 1.94 12.03
N ALA A 330 4.02 1.34 11.24
CA ALA A 330 4.08 1.35 9.78
C ALA A 330 3.72 2.74 9.26
N ARG A 331 4.67 3.44 8.63
CA ARG A 331 4.44 4.76 8.01
C ARG A 331 4.39 4.64 6.50
N LEU A 332 3.49 5.33 5.84
CA LEU A 332 3.40 5.28 4.37
C LEU A 332 4.29 6.35 3.74
N ALA A 333 5.08 5.97 2.75
CA ALA A 333 5.78 6.86 1.84
C ALA A 333 5.20 6.67 0.44
N ARG A 334 4.85 7.77 -0.21
CA ARG A 334 4.27 7.81 -1.53
C ARG A 334 5.21 8.52 -2.47
N SER A 335 5.29 8.05 -3.69
CA SER A 335 6.04 8.71 -4.74
C SER A 335 5.23 8.80 -6.01
N ARG A 336 5.40 9.91 -6.72
CA ARG A 336 4.68 10.19 -7.96
C ARG A 336 5.61 10.87 -8.95
N PHE A 337 5.66 10.31 -10.16
CA PHE A 337 6.44 10.82 -11.27
C PHE A 337 5.55 10.85 -12.51
N GLN A 338 5.12 12.05 -12.88
CA GLN A 338 4.43 12.28 -14.14
C GLN A 338 5.47 12.31 -15.26
N ILE A 339 5.39 11.34 -16.17
CA ILE A 339 6.33 11.19 -17.30
C ILE A 339 5.86 12.03 -18.48
N TRP A 340 4.56 11.95 -18.80
CA TRP A 340 3.98 12.57 -19.98
C TRP A 340 2.53 12.98 -19.69
N SER A 341 2.07 14.07 -20.32
CA SER A 341 0.65 14.45 -20.37
C SER A 341 0.23 14.84 -21.78
N SER A 342 -0.93 14.37 -22.19
CA SER A 342 -1.54 14.69 -23.47
C SER A 342 -2.90 15.35 -23.22
N PRO A 343 -3.02 16.67 -23.39
CA PRO A 343 -4.27 17.40 -23.21
C PRO A 343 -5.18 17.24 -24.42
N LEU A 344 -6.49 17.31 -24.17
CA LEU A 344 -7.52 17.35 -25.18
C LEU A 344 -7.64 18.78 -25.73
N ALA A 345 -7.12 19.00 -26.93
CA ALA A 345 -7.17 20.31 -27.59
C ALA A 345 -8.50 20.57 -28.30
N LYS A 346 -9.09 19.55 -28.92
CA LYS A 346 -10.35 19.62 -29.69
C LYS A 346 -11.14 18.31 -29.61
N ALA A 347 -12.46 18.39 -29.73
CA ALA A 347 -13.31 17.23 -29.95
C ALA A 347 -13.50 16.98 -31.45
N ASP A 348 -13.37 15.72 -31.86
CA ASP A 348 -13.62 15.31 -33.25
C ASP A 348 -15.12 15.36 -33.57
N SER A 349 -15.97 15.07 -32.58
CA SER A 349 -17.43 15.19 -32.69
C SER A 349 -18.08 15.56 -31.35
N LEU A 350 -19.23 16.21 -31.42
CA LEU A 350 -20.17 16.37 -30.31
C LEU A 350 -21.49 15.72 -30.74
N ARG A 351 -22.03 14.81 -29.94
CA ARG A 351 -23.29 14.12 -30.26
C ARG A 351 -24.15 13.93 -29.03
N LEU A 352 -25.46 14.03 -29.22
CA LEU A 352 -26.44 13.63 -28.21
C LEU A 352 -26.86 12.18 -28.47
N SER A 353 -26.78 11.33 -27.45
CA SER A 353 -27.18 9.91 -27.54
C SER A 353 -27.85 9.50 -26.24
N ALA A 354 -29.09 9.00 -26.32
CA ALA A 354 -29.84 8.52 -25.16
C ALA A 354 -29.94 9.53 -23.99
N GLY A 355 -30.00 10.84 -24.30
CA GLY A 355 -30.04 11.90 -23.29
C GLY A 355 -28.67 12.34 -22.77
N GLU A 356 -27.58 11.73 -23.22
CA GLU A 356 -26.20 12.08 -22.87
C GLU A 356 -25.55 12.93 -23.97
N LEU A 357 -24.86 13.99 -23.58
CA LEU A 357 -23.98 14.73 -24.50
C LEU A 357 -22.58 14.11 -24.46
N ILE A 358 -22.11 13.62 -25.59
CA ILE A 358 -20.83 12.93 -25.72
C ILE A 358 -19.92 13.75 -26.63
N ALA A 359 -18.77 14.15 -26.09
CA ALA A 359 -17.66 14.68 -26.87
C ALA A 359 -16.64 13.57 -27.14
N GLU A 360 -16.44 13.25 -28.41
CA GLU A 360 -15.49 12.22 -28.81
C GLU A 360 -14.23 12.86 -29.34
N SER A 361 -13.09 12.30 -28.97
CA SER A 361 -11.79 12.71 -29.50
C SER A 361 -10.83 11.53 -29.50
N ARG A 362 -9.62 11.78 -30.00
CA ARG A 362 -8.52 10.81 -29.99
C ARG A 362 -7.26 11.42 -29.41
N LEU A 363 -6.65 10.69 -28.47
CA LEU A 363 -5.31 10.97 -27.96
C LEU A 363 -4.33 9.97 -28.59
N GLY A 364 -3.74 10.36 -29.71
CA GLY A 364 -3.01 9.43 -30.57
C GLY A 364 -3.95 8.38 -31.16
N ASN A 365 -3.69 7.10 -30.90
CA ASN A 365 -4.53 5.99 -31.37
C ASN A 365 -5.63 5.57 -30.38
N ARG A 366 -5.78 6.27 -29.25
CA ARG A 366 -6.74 5.89 -28.20
C ARG A 366 -7.98 6.78 -28.24
N PRO A 367 -9.18 6.22 -28.11
CA PRO A 367 -10.39 7.02 -27.96
C PRO A 367 -10.37 7.74 -26.61
N LEU A 368 -10.81 8.99 -26.61
CA LEU A 368 -11.12 9.77 -25.42
C LEU A 368 -12.57 10.23 -25.52
N LEU A 369 -13.37 9.87 -24.54
CA LEU A 369 -14.78 10.25 -24.45
C LEU A 369 -14.97 11.15 -23.23
N VAL A 370 -15.62 12.30 -23.44
CA VAL A 370 -16.12 13.13 -22.36
C VAL A 370 -17.64 13.15 -22.44
N THR A 371 -18.29 12.55 -21.46
CA THR A 371 -19.75 12.40 -21.40
C THR A 371 -20.33 13.32 -20.33
N PHE A 372 -21.40 14.01 -20.69
CA PHE A 372 -22.17 14.89 -19.80
C PHE A 372 -23.61 14.41 -19.69
N VAL A 373 -24.11 14.30 -18.46
CA VAL A 373 -25.48 13.86 -18.18
C VAL A 373 -26.05 14.68 -17.03
N PHE A 374 -27.23 15.26 -17.21
CA PHE A 374 -27.99 15.78 -16.07
C PHE A 374 -28.72 14.64 -15.37
N VAL A 375 -28.30 14.35 -14.14
CA VAL A 375 -28.94 13.34 -13.28
C VAL A 375 -30.13 13.94 -12.52
N ASP A 376 -30.07 15.25 -12.29
CA ASP A 376 -31.13 16.07 -11.70
C ASP A 376 -30.97 17.50 -12.26
N ASP A 377 -31.93 18.39 -12.02
CA ASP A 377 -31.87 19.78 -12.45
C ASP A 377 -30.67 20.53 -11.87
N ASP A 378 -30.23 20.15 -10.66
CA ASP A 378 -29.10 20.75 -9.97
C ASP A 378 -27.84 19.84 -9.96
N VAL A 379 -27.84 18.73 -10.71
CA VAL A 379 -26.73 17.74 -10.69
C VAL A 379 -26.27 17.39 -12.11
N LEU A 380 -25.06 17.82 -12.45
CA LEU A 380 -24.37 17.48 -13.70
C LEU A 380 -23.31 16.41 -13.45
N LYS A 381 -23.44 15.25 -14.09
CA LYS A 381 -22.42 14.21 -14.16
C LYS A 381 -21.50 14.46 -15.34
N ILE A 382 -20.19 14.37 -15.11
CA ILE A 382 -19.13 14.50 -16.12
C ILE A 382 -18.26 13.26 -16.03
N THR A 383 -18.17 12.46 -17.09
CA THR A 383 -17.30 11.28 -17.15
C THR A 383 -16.26 11.48 -18.24
N VAL A 384 -14.98 11.26 -17.90
CA VAL A 384 -13.86 11.26 -18.84
C VAL A 384 -13.28 9.85 -18.92
N ASP A 385 -13.39 9.21 -20.08
CA ASP A 385 -12.81 7.89 -20.34
C ASP A 385 -11.75 7.98 -21.45
N ALA A 386 -10.50 7.71 -21.11
CA ALA A 386 -9.37 7.72 -22.04
C ALA A 386 -9.03 6.32 -22.60
N GLY A 387 -9.90 5.32 -22.41
CA GLY A 387 -9.76 3.96 -22.94
C GLY A 387 -8.58 3.16 -22.39
N ALA A 388 -7.74 3.77 -21.54
CA ALA A 388 -6.50 3.19 -21.04
C ALA A 388 -6.71 2.54 -19.68
N ARG A 389 -6.85 1.21 -19.64
CA ARG A 389 -6.94 0.42 -18.40
C ARG A 389 -5.58 0.01 -17.81
N MET A 390 -4.48 0.63 -18.26
CA MET A 390 -3.16 0.25 -17.73
C MET A 390 -2.90 0.93 -16.39
N ALA A 391 -2.21 0.22 -15.52
CA ALA A 391 -1.84 0.71 -14.19
C ALA A 391 -0.99 2.00 -14.20
N PHE A 392 -0.42 2.47 -15.30
CA PHE A 392 0.38 3.70 -15.32
C PHE A 392 -0.36 4.91 -15.91
N HIS A 393 -1.63 4.74 -16.31
CA HIS A 393 -2.42 5.84 -16.86
C HIS A 393 -3.30 6.48 -15.79
N SER A 394 -3.31 7.81 -15.78
CA SER A 394 -4.27 8.62 -15.06
C SER A 394 -5.03 9.52 -16.03
N THR A 395 -6.28 9.80 -15.70
CA THR A 395 -7.10 10.79 -16.38
C THR A 395 -7.26 11.98 -15.45
N SER A 396 -7.16 13.20 -15.97
CA SER A 396 -7.39 14.41 -15.18
C SER A 396 -8.23 15.44 -15.88
N ILE A 397 -8.88 16.27 -15.06
CA ILE A 397 -9.65 17.42 -15.50
C ILE A 397 -9.34 18.61 -14.60
N ALA A 398 -9.09 19.77 -15.22
CA ALA A 398 -8.72 21.00 -14.52
C ALA A 398 -9.76 22.11 -14.77
N PHE A 399 -10.12 22.83 -13.71
CA PHE A 399 -11.08 23.92 -13.74
C PHE A 399 -10.46 25.20 -13.21
N ALA A 400 -10.92 26.34 -13.74
CA ALA A 400 -10.54 27.65 -13.25
C ALA A 400 -11.22 27.94 -11.90
N CYS A 401 -10.45 28.46 -10.95
CA CYS A 401 -10.93 28.85 -9.62
C CYS A 401 -10.62 30.33 -9.33
N GLY A 402 -11.35 30.92 -8.39
CA GLY A 402 -11.14 32.32 -7.99
C GLY A 402 -9.93 32.49 -7.07
N GLU A 403 -9.29 33.66 -7.08
CA GLU A 403 -8.12 33.95 -6.22
C GLU A 403 -8.41 33.83 -4.72
N ASN A 404 -9.65 34.15 -4.31
CA ASN A 404 -10.10 34.10 -2.92
C ASN A 404 -11.12 32.99 -2.67
N GLU A 405 -11.24 32.06 -3.61
CA GLU A 405 -12.13 30.92 -3.46
C GLU A 405 -11.61 29.96 -2.39
N LYS A 406 -12.50 29.59 -1.48
CA LYS A 406 -12.23 28.67 -0.38
C LYS A 406 -12.77 27.29 -0.70
N PHE A 407 -12.05 26.28 -0.20
CA PHE A 407 -12.35 24.88 -0.45
C PHE A 407 -12.57 24.13 0.87
N PHE A 408 -13.69 23.45 1.00
CA PHE A 408 -14.08 22.74 2.23
C PHE A 408 -14.40 21.27 1.95
N GLY A 409 -14.37 20.43 2.98
CA GLY A 409 -14.82 19.05 2.90
C GLY A 409 -13.66 18.05 2.87
N LEU A 410 -13.75 17.08 1.97
CA LEU A 410 -12.85 15.94 1.81
C LEU A 410 -12.72 14.99 3.02
N GLY A 411 -13.73 15.00 3.90
CA GLY A 411 -13.84 14.08 5.04
C GLY A 411 -13.11 14.59 6.27
N SER A 412 -12.33 13.72 6.93
CA SER A 412 -11.62 14.04 8.17
C SER A 412 -10.24 14.68 7.94
N LEU A 413 -10.02 15.31 6.79
CA LEU A 413 -8.75 15.99 6.51
C LEU A 413 -8.62 17.26 7.38
N GLY A 414 -7.39 17.61 7.75
CA GLY A 414 -7.14 18.71 8.68
C GLY A 414 -7.27 20.09 8.03
N GLY A 415 -8.02 20.99 8.69
CA GLY A 415 -8.16 22.40 8.30
C GLY A 415 -9.56 22.75 7.80
N THR A 416 -9.92 24.02 7.88
CA THR A 416 -11.22 24.52 7.39
C THR A 416 -11.15 24.95 5.93
N ASP A 417 -10.05 25.55 5.48
CA ASP A 417 -9.81 25.88 4.07
C ASP A 417 -8.66 25.02 3.50
N LEU A 418 -8.95 24.32 2.41
CA LEU A 418 -8.06 23.40 1.73
C LEU A 418 -7.31 24.05 0.55
N ARG A 419 -7.39 25.37 0.40
CA ARG A 419 -6.62 26.12 -0.61
C ARG A 419 -5.11 25.91 -0.43
N GLY A 420 -4.41 25.75 -1.56
CA GLY A 420 -2.97 25.46 -1.62
C GLY A 420 -2.61 23.99 -1.41
N ARG A 421 -3.59 23.07 -1.29
CA ARG A 421 -3.35 21.67 -0.93
C ARG A 421 -3.32 20.74 -2.15
N ASP A 422 -2.46 19.73 -2.07
CA ASP A 422 -2.35 18.62 -3.02
C ASP A 422 -2.59 17.33 -2.23
N LEU A 423 -3.74 16.72 -2.44
CA LEU A 423 -4.30 15.71 -1.56
C LEU A 423 -4.55 14.41 -2.34
N ASP A 424 -3.91 13.33 -1.90
CA ASP A 424 -4.31 11.98 -2.27
C ASP A 424 -5.43 11.53 -1.34
N LEU A 425 -6.52 11.03 -1.89
CA LEU A 425 -7.70 10.65 -1.11
C LEU A 425 -7.65 9.15 -0.84
N LEU A 426 -6.66 8.80 -0.02
CA LEU A 426 -6.32 7.44 0.40
C LEU A 426 -6.62 7.26 1.89
N VAL A 427 -7.24 6.13 2.23
CA VAL A 427 -7.47 5.74 3.62
C VAL A 427 -6.12 5.40 4.25
N GLU A 428 -5.67 6.23 5.18
CA GLU A 428 -4.39 6.04 5.84
C GLU A 428 -4.42 6.57 7.28
N PRO A 429 -3.62 6.03 8.21
CA PRO A 429 -3.57 6.54 9.57
C PRO A 429 -3.14 8.01 9.55
N GLY A 430 -4.01 8.89 10.04
CA GLY A 430 -3.66 10.29 10.32
C GLY A 430 -2.57 10.33 11.40
N GLY A 431 -1.51 11.09 11.17
CA GLY A 431 -0.30 11.06 12.01
C GLY A 431 0.06 12.42 12.58
N ALA A 432 0.26 12.48 13.89
CA ALA A 432 0.72 13.65 14.61
C ALA A 432 2.21 13.97 14.39
N LEU A 433 2.51 15.27 14.33
CA LEU A 433 3.77 15.89 14.82
C LEU A 433 5.08 15.71 14.04
N VAL A 434 5.10 15.35 12.75
CA VAL A 434 6.32 15.56 11.95
C VAL A 434 6.03 16.41 10.72
N ARG A 435 6.36 17.70 10.80
CA ARG A 435 6.44 18.56 9.62
C ARG A 435 7.54 18.01 8.69
N GLY A 436 7.16 17.14 7.76
CA GLY A 436 8.02 16.59 6.69
C GLY A 436 8.52 17.63 5.67
N GLY A 437 8.51 18.91 6.01
CA GLY A 437 8.77 20.03 5.10
C GLY A 437 10.15 19.97 4.44
N LEU A 438 11.18 19.44 5.11
CA LEU A 438 12.51 19.32 4.51
C LEU A 438 12.53 18.28 3.37
N LEU A 439 11.98 17.09 3.60
CA LEU A 439 11.94 16.04 2.57
C LEU A 439 11.01 16.42 1.42
N ARG A 440 9.88 17.08 1.70
CA ARG A 440 8.97 17.63 0.67
C ARG A 440 9.64 18.73 -0.17
N ARG A 441 10.46 19.59 0.45
CA ARG A 441 11.26 20.61 -0.27
C ARG A 441 12.31 19.99 -1.19
N ILE A 442 13.06 19.00 -0.69
CA ILE A 442 14.11 18.33 -1.48
C ILE A 442 13.50 17.52 -2.63
N SER A 443 12.35 16.86 -2.41
CA SER A 443 11.68 16.06 -3.44
C SER A 443 10.84 16.90 -4.42
N GLY A 444 10.67 18.20 -4.17
CA GLY A 444 9.75 19.06 -4.92
C GLY A 444 8.30 18.56 -4.87
N GLY A 445 7.89 17.92 -3.77
CA GLY A 445 6.55 17.32 -3.62
C GLY A 445 6.36 15.96 -4.32
N ARG A 446 7.38 15.41 -4.99
CA ARG A 446 7.30 14.09 -5.67
C ARG A 446 7.27 12.92 -4.70
N VAL A 447 7.73 13.13 -3.47
CA VAL A 447 7.71 12.15 -2.39
C VAL A 447 7.00 12.76 -1.20
N ASP A 448 5.96 12.08 -0.74
CA ASP A 448 5.17 12.47 0.42
C ASP A 448 5.18 11.36 1.48
N PHE A 449 5.16 11.74 2.74
CA PHE A 449 5.19 10.81 3.87
C PHE A 449 3.94 11.03 4.71
N ALA A 450 3.21 9.96 5.02
CA ALA A 450 1.99 9.96 5.84
C ALA A 450 2.27 10.42 7.28
N LEU A 451 2.49 11.72 7.46
CA LEU A 451 3.03 12.37 8.66
C LEU A 451 2.42 13.74 8.98
N GLY A 452 1.57 14.28 8.10
CA GLY A 452 0.93 15.59 8.24
C GLY A 452 -0.60 15.57 8.40
N ALA A 453 -1.17 16.77 8.46
CA ALA A 453 -2.62 17.00 8.52
C ALA A 453 -3.37 16.65 7.21
N ASP A 454 -2.63 16.31 6.15
CA ASP A 454 -3.13 15.99 4.81
C ASP A 454 -3.48 14.50 4.65
N HIS A 455 -3.51 13.76 5.77
CA HIS A 455 -3.79 12.34 5.84
C HIS A 455 -4.99 12.08 6.73
N ALA A 456 -5.91 11.24 6.27
CA ALA A 456 -7.15 10.96 6.95
C ALA A 456 -7.44 9.46 6.97
N PHE A 457 -7.96 8.99 8.10
CA PHE A 457 -8.53 7.65 8.18
C PHE A 457 -9.87 7.58 7.42
N TRP A 458 -10.52 8.72 7.23
CA TRP A 458 -11.78 8.83 6.49
C TRP A 458 -11.74 10.00 5.50
N PRO A 459 -10.98 9.90 4.39
CA PRO A 459 -11.13 10.83 3.29
C PRO A 459 -12.49 10.58 2.64
N THR A 460 -13.27 11.64 2.45
CA THR A 460 -14.56 11.57 1.76
C THR A 460 -14.42 12.21 0.40
N PRO A 461 -14.92 11.62 -0.68
CA PRO A 461 -14.68 12.13 -2.02
C PRO A 461 -15.58 13.32 -2.42
N MET A 462 -15.68 14.31 -1.55
CA MET A 462 -16.61 15.43 -1.69
C MET A 462 -15.96 16.74 -1.28
N ILE A 463 -16.01 17.73 -2.17
CA ILE A 463 -15.50 19.08 -1.92
C ILE A 463 -16.61 20.12 -2.12
N TYR A 464 -16.58 21.15 -1.29
CA TYR A 464 -17.44 22.32 -1.41
C TYR A 464 -16.58 23.54 -1.78
N LEU A 465 -17.08 24.29 -2.74
CA LEU A 465 -16.49 25.50 -3.26
C LEU A 465 -17.30 26.69 -2.74
N SER A 466 -16.63 27.74 -2.25
CA SER A 466 -17.31 28.92 -1.68
C SER A 466 -18.19 29.68 -2.67
N ARG A 467 -18.11 29.36 -3.97
CA ARG A 467 -19.00 29.89 -5.03
C ARG A 467 -20.38 29.22 -5.11
N GLY A 468 -20.72 28.32 -4.20
CA GLY A 468 -22.02 27.62 -4.20
C GLY A 468 -22.05 26.36 -5.06
N LEU A 469 -20.96 25.57 -5.03
CA LEU A 469 -20.84 24.35 -5.81
C LEU A 469 -20.26 23.21 -4.96
N GLY A 470 -20.87 22.03 -5.04
CA GLY A 470 -20.30 20.78 -4.57
C GLY A 470 -19.71 20.01 -5.74
N ILE A 471 -18.56 19.38 -5.55
CA ILE A 471 -18.05 18.38 -6.50
C ILE A 471 -17.84 17.08 -5.72
N PHE A 472 -18.46 16.02 -6.21
CA PHE A 472 -18.26 14.65 -5.73
C PHE A 472 -17.59 13.85 -6.83
N PHE A 473 -16.57 13.06 -6.50
CA PHE A 473 -15.86 12.25 -7.48
C PHE A 473 -16.07 10.76 -7.14
N ALA A 474 -16.38 9.95 -8.15
CA ALA A 474 -16.85 8.58 -7.94
C ALA A 474 -15.73 7.53 -7.99
N GLU A 475 -14.48 7.97 -7.91
CA GLU A 475 -13.29 7.12 -8.02
C GLU A 475 -12.84 6.62 -6.66
N THR A 476 -12.66 5.29 -6.55
CA THR A 476 -12.08 4.64 -5.37
C THR A 476 -10.60 4.27 -5.56
N VAL A 477 -10.08 4.36 -6.79
CA VAL A 477 -8.71 3.94 -7.14
C VAL A 477 -7.78 5.14 -7.30
N ASP A 478 -6.93 5.35 -6.30
CA ASP A 478 -5.95 6.45 -6.19
C ASP A 478 -6.48 7.85 -6.63
N PRO A 479 -7.66 8.31 -6.14
CA PRO A 479 -8.16 9.64 -6.44
C PRO A 479 -7.25 10.72 -5.85
N ARG A 480 -7.08 11.81 -6.59
CA ARG A 480 -6.26 12.96 -6.18
C ARG A 480 -6.92 14.26 -6.56
N VAL A 481 -6.79 15.24 -5.66
CA VAL A 481 -7.32 16.59 -5.81
C VAL A 481 -6.23 17.61 -5.53
N GLU A 482 -6.05 18.54 -6.45
CA GLU A 482 -5.11 19.65 -6.36
C GLU A 482 -5.91 20.95 -6.30
N LEU A 483 -5.84 21.66 -5.18
CA LEU A 483 -6.68 22.81 -4.86
C LEU A 483 -5.85 24.07 -4.79
N ALA A 484 -5.72 24.78 -5.92
CA ALA A 484 -4.88 25.97 -6.01
C ALA A 484 -3.44 25.76 -5.50
N SER A 485 -2.91 24.53 -5.61
CA SER A 485 -1.63 24.13 -5.02
C SER A 485 -0.44 24.43 -5.91
N ARG A 486 -0.57 24.16 -7.21
CA ARG A 486 0.44 24.49 -8.23
C ARG A 486 0.18 25.83 -8.88
N TYR A 487 -1.07 26.07 -9.25
CA TYR A 487 -1.53 27.31 -9.87
C TYR A 487 -2.66 27.88 -9.01
N PRO A 488 -2.57 29.14 -8.55
CA PRO A 488 -3.53 29.72 -7.62
C PRO A 488 -4.95 29.87 -8.21
N ASP A 489 -5.05 29.92 -9.53
CA ASP A 489 -6.28 30.08 -10.31
C ASP A 489 -6.85 28.75 -10.84
N ALA A 490 -6.33 27.61 -10.36
CA ALA A 490 -6.73 26.30 -10.86
C ALA A 490 -7.04 25.29 -9.76
N ILE A 491 -8.01 24.42 -10.03
CA ILE A 491 -8.20 23.16 -9.34
C ILE A 491 -8.12 22.00 -10.34
N ARG A 492 -7.62 20.85 -9.91
CA ARG A 492 -7.48 19.67 -10.76
C ARG A 492 -7.88 18.41 -10.02
N PHE A 493 -8.62 17.56 -10.71
CA PHE A 493 -9.04 16.23 -10.26
C PHE A 493 -8.36 15.17 -11.12
N SER A 494 -7.93 14.07 -10.52
CA SER A 494 -7.34 12.95 -11.27
C SER A 494 -7.63 11.60 -10.65
N GLY A 495 -7.79 10.58 -11.50
CA GLY A 495 -8.03 9.19 -11.11
C GLY A 495 -7.20 8.23 -11.96
N ARG A 496 -6.90 7.04 -11.44
CA ARG A 496 -5.97 6.07 -12.06
C ARG A 496 -6.70 4.85 -12.61
N GLY A 497 -6.28 4.37 -13.78
CA GLY A 497 -6.64 3.04 -14.28
C GLY A 497 -8.08 2.86 -14.78
N GLY A 498 -8.84 3.94 -14.92
CA GLY A 498 -10.24 3.92 -15.37
C GLY A 498 -10.77 5.30 -15.72
N PRO A 499 -12.08 5.41 -16.01
CA PRO A 499 -12.74 6.69 -16.22
C PRO A 499 -12.72 7.54 -14.95
N LEU A 500 -12.69 8.86 -15.12
CA LEU A 500 -12.86 9.87 -14.07
C LEU A 500 -14.27 10.45 -14.15
N THR A 501 -15.05 10.35 -13.09
CA THR A 501 -16.47 10.70 -13.01
C THR A 501 -16.69 11.69 -11.88
N LEU A 502 -17.11 12.90 -12.25
CA LEU A 502 -17.44 13.98 -11.33
C LEU A 502 -18.94 14.26 -11.36
N TYR A 503 -19.54 14.42 -10.19
CA TYR A 503 -20.88 14.94 -9.98
C TYR A 503 -20.76 16.36 -9.47
N VAL A 504 -21.16 17.30 -10.30
CA VAL A 504 -21.18 18.73 -10.02
C VAL A 504 -22.57 19.07 -9.53
N VAL A 505 -22.65 19.43 -8.25
CA VAL A 505 -23.91 19.68 -7.52
C VAL A 505 -24.04 21.16 -7.25
N ARG A 506 -25.03 21.81 -7.85
CA ARG A 506 -25.37 23.19 -7.55
C ARG A 506 -26.07 23.29 -6.20
N GLY A 507 -25.71 24.31 -5.41
CA GLY A 507 -26.50 24.69 -4.25
C GLY A 507 -26.14 26.08 -3.77
N ASN A 508 -27.14 26.87 -3.43
CA ASN A 508 -26.92 28.24 -2.95
C ASN A 508 -26.30 28.23 -1.55
N HIS A 509 -26.52 27.15 -0.80
CA HIS A 509 -25.98 26.94 0.55
C HIS A 509 -25.50 25.49 0.76
N PRO A 510 -24.53 25.26 1.67
CA PRO A 510 -23.97 23.93 1.93
C PRO A 510 -25.01 22.87 2.29
N GLU A 511 -26.06 23.22 3.02
CA GLU A 511 -27.15 22.32 3.40
C GLU A 511 -27.91 21.76 2.20
N GLU A 512 -28.10 22.56 1.15
CA GLU A 512 -28.77 22.09 -0.06
C GLU A 512 -27.86 21.14 -0.85
N ILE A 513 -26.55 21.43 -0.90
CA ILE A 513 -25.55 20.56 -1.51
C ILE A 513 -25.52 19.22 -0.78
N ILE A 514 -25.53 19.23 0.56
CA ILE A 514 -25.60 18.02 1.39
C ILE A 514 -26.91 17.26 1.13
N ALA A 515 -28.05 17.96 1.07
CA ALA A 515 -29.35 17.33 0.82
C ALA A 515 -29.40 16.62 -0.54
N ARG A 516 -28.86 17.25 -1.60
CA ARG A 516 -28.73 16.64 -2.93
C ARG A 516 -27.73 15.49 -2.93
N MET A 517 -26.64 15.61 -2.18
CA MET A 517 -25.64 14.54 -2.07
C MET A 517 -26.22 13.26 -1.47
N LYS A 518 -27.13 13.39 -0.49
CA LYS A 518 -27.83 12.22 0.08
C LYS A 518 -28.58 11.40 -0.97
N LEU A 519 -29.06 12.01 -2.06
CA LEU A 519 -29.66 11.30 -3.18
C LEU A 519 -28.64 10.43 -3.90
N LEU A 520 -27.39 10.91 -4.02
CA LEU A 520 -26.32 10.19 -4.70
C LEU A 520 -25.71 9.10 -3.82
N VAL A 521 -25.41 9.36 -2.55
CA VAL A 521 -24.61 8.45 -1.70
C VAL A 521 -25.41 7.70 -0.63
N GLY A 522 -26.72 7.96 -0.53
CA GLY A 522 -27.61 7.40 0.48
C GLY A 522 -27.64 8.21 1.78
N GLU A 523 -28.69 7.96 2.57
CA GLU A 523 -28.87 8.58 3.90
C GLU A 523 -28.26 7.75 5.02
N ARG A 524 -27.74 8.43 6.04
CA ARG A 524 -27.34 7.77 7.28
C ARG A 524 -28.59 7.40 8.07
N ALA A 525 -28.62 6.16 8.57
CA ALA A 525 -29.64 5.76 9.53
C ALA A 525 -29.55 6.62 10.80
N VAL A 526 -30.70 6.91 11.39
CA VAL A 526 -30.77 7.54 12.71
C VAL A 526 -30.14 6.57 13.73
N PRO A 527 -29.13 6.99 14.50
CA PRO A 527 -28.52 6.11 15.49
C PRO A 527 -29.55 5.69 16.53
N PRO A 528 -29.47 4.46 17.07
CA PRO A 528 -30.38 4.01 18.10
C PRO A 528 -30.17 4.84 19.38
N ALA A 529 -31.24 5.09 20.14
CA ALA A 529 -31.19 5.95 21.33
C ALA A 529 -30.05 5.63 22.32
N PRO A 530 -29.69 4.35 22.59
CA PRO A 530 -28.56 4.03 23.48
C PRO A 530 -27.20 4.54 23.00
N ALA A 531 -27.01 4.83 21.70
CA ALA A 531 -25.76 5.39 21.19
C ALA A 531 -25.50 6.82 21.71
N LEU A 532 -26.54 7.51 22.21
CA LEU A 532 -26.44 8.86 22.80
C LEU A 532 -26.09 8.83 24.31
N LEU A 533 -26.03 7.65 24.91
CA LEU A 533 -25.57 7.49 26.30
C LEU A 533 -24.04 7.67 26.38
N PRO A 534 -23.45 7.87 27.58
CA PRO A 534 -22.00 7.92 27.73
C PRO A 534 -21.33 6.55 27.50
N TRP A 535 -20.15 6.56 26.87
CA TRP A 535 -19.41 5.34 26.51
C TRP A 535 -18.20 5.19 27.41
N ILE A 536 -17.98 3.97 27.91
CA ILE A 536 -16.85 3.61 28.76
C ILE A 536 -16.09 2.46 28.09
N GLU A 537 -14.81 2.67 27.83
CA GLU A 537 -13.94 1.68 27.19
C GLU A 537 -13.26 0.81 28.25
N LEU A 538 -13.34 -0.51 28.08
CA LEU A 538 -12.67 -1.50 28.92
C LEU A 538 -11.33 -1.87 28.26
N THR A 539 -10.22 -1.41 28.84
CA THR A 539 -8.89 -1.46 28.21
C THR A 539 -8.13 -2.78 28.39
N GLU A 540 -8.59 -3.72 29.23
CA GLU A 540 -7.90 -5.02 29.42
C GLU A 540 -8.85 -6.22 29.19
N PRO A 541 -8.51 -7.15 28.27
CA PRO A 541 -9.33 -8.34 27.99
C PRO A 541 -9.58 -9.24 29.20
N GLY A 542 -8.68 -9.21 30.20
CA GLY A 542 -8.80 -9.98 31.44
C GLY A 542 -9.68 -9.33 32.51
N SER A 543 -9.82 -7.99 32.50
CA SER A 543 -10.73 -7.27 33.41
C SER A 543 -12.14 -7.12 32.83
N ALA A 544 -12.29 -7.19 31.50
CA ALA A 544 -13.57 -7.11 30.80
C ALA A 544 -14.54 -8.26 31.13
N CYS A 545 -14.08 -9.32 31.79
CA CYS A 545 -14.88 -10.49 32.14
C CYS A 545 -14.73 -10.87 33.63
N GLY A 546 -14.25 -9.93 34.45
CA GLY A 546 -14.31 -10.00 35.91
C GLY A 546 -15.64 -9.43 36.44
N GLU A 547 -15.73 -9.25 37.76
CA GLU A 547 -16.85 -8.52 38.36
C GLU A 547 -16.90 -7.08 37.81
N LEU A 548 -18.10 -6.59 37.48
CA LEU A 548 -18.30 -5.18 37.14
C LEU A 548 -17.74 -4.30 38.25
N ASP A 549 -16.98 -3.27 37.88
CA ASP A 549 -16.48 -2.28 38.83
C ASP A 549 -17.63 -1.81 39.75
N PRO A 550 -17.50 -1.92 41.09
CA PRO A 550 -18.51 -1.45 42.03
C PRO A 550 -18.93 0.02 41.81
N ALA A 551 -18.06 0.84 41.21
CA ALA A 551 -18.40 2.21 40.81
C ALA A 551 -19.37 2.26 39.62
N LEU A 552 -19.24 1.34 38.66
CA LEU A 552 -20.20 1.15 37.56
C LEU A 552 -21.52 0.58 38.09
N GLN A 553 -21.46 -0.36 39.04
CA GLN A 553 -22.65 -0.95 39.67
C GLN A 553 -23.50 0.07 40.46
N LYS A 554 -22.89 1.14 40.99
CA LYS A 554 -23.56 2.18 41.79
C LYS A 554 -24.19 3.29 40.95
N GLN A 555 -23.95 3.33 39.65
CA GLN A 555 -24.48 4.39 38.80
C GLN A 555 -25.78 3.94 38.11
N SER A 556 -26.85 4.70 38.33
CA SER A 556 -28.19 4.46 37.78
C SER A 556 -28.38 4.97 36.34
N ALA A 557 -27.31 5.45 35.69
CA ALA A 557 -27.34 5.91 34.31
C ALA A 557 -26.92 4.77 33.38
N GLY A 558 -27.73 4.45 32.36
CA GLY A 558 -27.36 3.44 31.37
C GLY A 558 -26.07 3.85 30.66
N TYR A 559 -25.05 2.98 30.69
CA TYR A 559 -23.79 3.15 29.97
C TYR A 559 -23.69 2.19 28.79
N VAL A 560 -22.86 2.58 27.83
CA VAL A 560 -22.38 1.70 26.78
C VAL A 560 -20.95 1.28 27.13
N LEU A 561 -20.76 0.01 27.43
CA LEU A 561 -19.44 -0.60 27.62
C LEU A 561 -18.87 -1.03 26.27
N VAL A 562 -17.71 -0.49 25.92
CA VAL A 562 -16.96 -0.85 24.71
C VAL A 562 -15.84 -1.81 25.12
N THR A 563 -15.84 -3.02 24.59
CA THR A 563 -14.79 -4.01 24.84
C THR A 563 -13.92 -4.23 23.61
N LYS A 564 -12.61 -4.09 23.79
CA LYS A 564 -11.56 -4.38 22.78
C LYS A 564 -11.20 -5.87 22.72
N ALA A 565 -12.21 -6.71 22.82
CA ALA A 565 -12.04 -8.15 22.79
C ALA A 565 -11.90 -8.65 21.35
N ALA A 566 -10.69 -9.00 20.93
CA ALA A 566 -10.48 -9.69 19.67
C ALA A 566 -11.18 -11.06 19.71
N TRP A 567 -12.01 -11.35 18.71
CA TRP A 567 -12.69 -12.64 18.62
C TRP A 567 -11.67 -13.79 18.48
N GLY A 568 -11.53 -14.59 19.55
CA GLY A 568 -10.56 -15.69 19.66
C GLY A 568 -11.11 -17.10 19.45
N GLY A 569 -12.44 -17.28 19.29
CA GLY A 569 -13.04 -18.62 19.18
C GLY A 569 -14.52 -18.70 19.57
N PRO A 570 -15.08 -19.92 19.64
CA PRO A 570 -16.50 -20.16 19.95
C PRO A 570 -16.94 -19.72 21.35
N ASP A 571 -16.02 -19.65 22.31
CA ASP A 571 -16.30 -19.28 23.70
C ASP A 571 -16.11 -17.77 23.98
N GLY A 572 -15.81 -16.99 22.93
CA GLY A 572 -15.56 -15.56 23.05
C GLY A 572 -14.11 -15.24 23.48
N PRO A 573 -13.82 -13.96 23.77
CA PRO A 573 -12.52 -13.47 24.20
C PRO A 573 -12.05 -13.96 25.58
N CYS A 574 -12.94 -14.46 26.43
CA CYS A 574 -12.66 -14.77 27.83
C CYS A 574 -13.68 -15.79 28.40
N PRO A 575 -13.29 -16.61 29.40
CA PRO A 575 -14.24 -17.41 30.17
C PRO A 575 -15.25 -16.53 30.93
N GLY A 576 -16.52 -16.95 31.04
CA GLY A 576 -17.54 -16.23 31.83
C GLY A 576 -18.19 -15.02 31.14
N LEU A 577 -17.86 -14.73 29.88
CA LEU A 577 -18.43 -13.59 29.14
C LEU A 577 -19.96 -13.58 29.16
N LYS A 578 -20.60 -14.74 28.99
CA LYS A 578 -22.07 -14.84 28.96
C LYS A 578 -22.71 -14.33 30.25
N ASP A 579 -22.19 -14.76 31.39
CA ASP A 579 -22.72 -14.40 32.69
C ASP A 579 -22.46 -12.91 32.99
N PHE A 580 -21.29 -12.40 32.59
CA PHE A 580 -20.96 -10.98 32.66
C PHE A 580 -21.92 -10.11 31.82
N LEU A 581 -22.19 -10.50 30.57
CA LEU A 581 -23.13 -9.78 29.70
C LEU A 581 -24.56 -9.83 30.26
N ALA A 582 -24.98 -10.96 30.82
CA ALA A 582 -26.28 -11.10 31.47
C ALA A 582 -26.43 -10.17 32.67
N ALA A 583 -25.46 -10.19 33.60
CA ALA A 583 -25.46 -9.35 34.80
C ALA A 583 -25.47 -7.84 34.44
N GLY A 584 -24.67 -7.43 33.44
CA GLY A 584 -24.68 -6.03 33.01
C GLY A 584 -26.00 -5.62 32.33
N ARG A 585 -26.64 -6.52 31.58
CA ARG A 585 -27.95 -6.24 30.96
C ARG A 585 -29.05 -6.04 32.00
N GLU A 586 -29.04 -6.82 33.09
CA GLU A 586 -29.95 -6.63 34.23
C GLU A 586 -29.79 -5.24 34.86
N GLN A 587 -28.58 -4.69 34.83
CA GLN A 587 -28.25 -3.34 35.29
C GLN A 587 -28.51 -2.24 34.23
N GLY A 588 -29.12 -2.59 33.09
CA GLY A 588 -29.44 -1.63 32.03
C GLY A 588 -28.26 -1.25 31.12
N LEU A 589 -27.11 -1.93 31.24
CA LEU A 589 -25.94 -1.67 30.40
C LEU A 589 -26.13 -2.16 28.97
N ARG A 590 -25.33 -1.58 28.07
CA ARG A 590 -25.22 -1.99 26.67
C ARG A 590 -23.77 -2.30 26.35
N PHE A 591 -23.56 -3.24 25.45
CA PHE A 591 -22.22 -3.73 25.10
C PHE A 591 -21.95 -3.49 23.62
N ILE A 592 -20.78 -2.95 23.32
CA ILE A 592 -20.22 -2.81 21.97
C ILE A 592 -18.93 -3.62 21.92
N PHE A 593 -18.84 -4.48 20.91
CA PHE A 593 -17.65 -5.26 20.63
C PHE A 593 -16.90 -4.66 19.45
N GLU A 594 -15.59 -4.55 19.58
CA GLU A 594 -14.75 -4.13 18.45
C GLU A 594 -14.69 -5.24 17.39
N ASP A 595 -15.02 -4.86 16.15
CA ASP A 595 -14.76 -5.68 14.97
C ASP A 595 -13.79 -4.94 14.04
N THR A 596 -12.78 -5.66 13.56
CA THR A 596 -11.84 -5.16 12.56
C THR A 596 -11.86 -6.04 11.31
N GLY A 597 -11.55 -5.45 10.16
CA GLY A 597 -11.36 -6.20 8.90
C GLY A 597 -10.12 -7.12 8.87
N ARG A 598 -9.55 -7.43 10.03
CA ARG A 598 -8.31 -8.18 10.21
C ARG A 598 -8.50 -9.24 11.29
N LEU A 599 -7.70 -10.30 11.24
CA LEU A 599 -7.65 -11.32 12.29
C LEU A 599 -6.22 -11.64 12.67
N ALA A 600 -6.01 -12.17 13.88
CA ALA A 600 -4.70 -12.67 14.29
C ALA A 600 -4.19 -13.69 13.26
N ALA A 601 -2.94 -13.60 12.83
CA ALA A 601 -2.40 -14.46 11.78
C ALA A 601 -2.03 -15.88 12.27
N GLU A 602 -2.73 -16.35 13.30
CA GLU A 602 -2.51 -17.59 14.03
C GLU A 602 -3.80 -18.03 14.73
N GLY A 603 -3.79 -19.23 15.29
CA GLY A 603 -4.93 -19.81 15.99
C GLY A 603 -6.01 -20.42 15.07
N PRO A 604 -7.06 -21.03 15.66
CA PRO A 604 -8.03 -21.84 14.92
C PRO A 604 -8.81 -21.06 13.85
N VAL A 605 -9.17 -19.81 14.14
CA VAL A 605 -9.92 -18.94 13.23
C VAL A 605 -9.10 -18.59 11.98
N PHE A 606 -7.79 -18.35 12.13
CA PHE A 606 -6.89 -18.13 11.00
C PHE A 606 -6.80 -19.37 10.11
N VAL A 607 -6.63 -20.56 10.71
CA VAL A 607 -6.53 -21.83 9.97
C VAL A 607 -7.82 -22.10 9.21
N GLU A 608 -8.99 -21.90 9.84
CA GLU A 608 -10.30 -22.03 9.19
C GLU A 608 -10.42 -21.07 8.01
N ALA A 609 -10.13 -19.78 8.21
CA ALA A 609 -10.23 -18.76 7.18
C ALA A 609 -9.27 -19.01 6.00
N GLY A 610 -8.04 -19.42 6.30
CA GLY A 610 -7.04 -19.77 5.30
C GLY A 610 -7.46 -20.96 4.44
N ARG A 611 -7.94 -22.05 5.04
CA ARG A 611 -8.41 -23.25 4.32
C ARG A 611 -9.64 -22.99 3.47
N ARG A 612 -10.48 -22.04 3.87
CA ARG A 612 -11.68 -21.64 3.14
C ARG A 612 -11.44 -20.55 2.08
N GLY A 613 -10.21 -20.06 1.93
CA GLY A 613 -9.89 -18.99 0.97
C GLY A 613 -10.60 -17.66 1.30
N LEU A 614 -10.79 -17.36 2.58
CA LEU A 614 -11.49 -16.15 3.07
C LEU A 614 -10.55 -14.96 3.32
N LEU A 615 -9.25 -15.17 3.16
CA LEU A 615 -8.22 -14.18 3.41
C LEU A 615 -7.73 -13.57 2.10
N ALA A 616 -7.39 -12.29 2.13
CA ALA A 616 -6.72 -11.66 1.01
C ALA A 616 -5.37 -12.34 0.81
N VAL A 617 -4.99 -12.59 -0.44
CA VAL A 617 -3.74 -13.27 -0.78
C VAL A 617 -2.70 -12.29 -1.30
N ASN A 618 -1.43 -12.60 -1.02
CA ASN A 618 -0.30 -11.94 -1.63
C ASN A 618 -0.06 -12.44 -3.06
N ARG A 619 1.00 -11.92 -3.70
CA ARG A 619 1.35 -12.25 -5.09
C ARG A 619 1.84 -13.68 -5.30
N VAL A 620 2.03 -14.46 -4.24
CA VAL A 620 2.33 -15.90 -4.31
C VAL A 620 1.13 -16.77 -3.95
N GLY A 621 -0.06 -16.18 -3.77
CA GLY A 621 -1.30 -16.90 -3.49
C GLY A 621 -1.45 -17.38 -2.05
N LEU A 622 -0.66 -16.85 -1.11
CA LEU A 622 -0.74 -17.16 0.31
C LEU A 622 -1.36 -15.99 1.08
N PRO A 623 -1.97 -16.20 2.26
CA PRO A 623 -2.59 -15.15 3.04
C PRO A 623 -1.66 -13.95 3.27
N LEU A 624 -2.14 -12.77 2.91
CA LEU A 624 -1.43 -11.51 3.13
C LEU A 624 -1.41 -11.21 4.63
N ARG A 625 -0.21 -11.23 5.22
CA ARG A 625 0.02 -10.85 6.61
C ARG A 625 0.67 -9.48 6.69
N GLN A 626 0.28 -8.73 7.71
CA GLN A 626 0.83 -7.42 8.04
C GLN A 626 1.27 -7.43 9.49
N LEU A 627 2.44 -6.87 9.78
CA LEU A 627 2.86 -6.64 11.15
C LEU A 627 2.17 -5.37 11.66
N THR A 628 1.32 -5.48 12.67
CA THR A 628 0.69 -4.34 13.35
C THR A 628 1.31 -4.15 14.74
N ALA A 629 0.88 -3.11 15.46
CA ALA A 629 1.28 -2.91 16.86
C ALA A 629 0.90 -4.12 17.73
N ASP A 630 -0.23 -4.76 17.42
CA ASP A 630 -0.78 -5.92 18.14
C ASP A 630 -0.29 -7.27 17.59
N GLY A 631 0.82 -7.27 16.87
CA GLY A 631 1.41 -8.48 16.27
C GLY A 631 0.98 -8.75 14.82
N PRO A 632 1.31 -9.94 14.27
CA PRO A 632 0.96 -10.30 12.89
C PRO A 632 -0.55 -10.47 12.69
N ARG A 633 -1.11 -9.76 11.70
CA ARG A 633 -2.53 -9.83 11.33
C ARG A 633 -2.71 -10.26 9.87
N ALA A 634 -3.71 -11.08 9.60
CA ALA A 634 -4.14 -11.42 8.24
C ALA A 634 -5.35 -10.56 7.84
N LEU A 635 -5.42 -10.17 6.56
CA LEU A 635 -6.50 -9.36 6.02
C LEU A 635 -7.66 -10.26 5.56
N ILE A 636 -8.88 -9.93 5.97
CA ILE A 636 -10.10 -10.60 5.50
C ILE A 636 -10.46 -10.08 4.10
N ASP A 637 -10.79 -10.97 3.18
CA ASP A 637 -11.15 -10.58 1.81
C ASP A 637 -12.66 -10.29 1.66
N PHE A 638 -13.07 -9.05 1.92
CA PHE A 638 -14.47 -8.64 1.77
C PHE A 638 -14.98 -8.63 0.32
N SER A 639 -14.10 -8.79 -0.68
CA SER A 639 -14.56 -9.01 -2.06
C SER A 639 -15.12 -10.43 -2.25
N ASN A 640 -14.76 -11.37 -1.37
CA ASN A 640 -15.29 -12.74 -1.43
C ASN A 640 -16.68 -12.79 -0.79
N PRO A 641 -17.76 -13.10 -1.54
CA PRO A 641 -19.12 -13.12 -1.00
C PRO A 641 -19.31 -14.15 0.13
N SER A 642 -18.47 -15.20 0.18
CA SER A 642 -18.50 -16.20 1.26
C SER A 642 -18.04 -15.62 2.60
N VAL A 643 -17.21 -14.58 2.59
CA VAL A 643 -16.77 -13.88 3.81
C VAL A 643 -17.95 -13.24 4.51
N LEU A 644 -18.88 -12.62 3.77
CA LEU A 644 -20.07 -11.99 4.37
C LEU A 644 -20.91 -13.04 5.11
N LYS A 645 -21.15 -14.20 4.50
CA LYS A 645 -21.89 -15.30 5.16
C LYS A 645 -21.17 -15.78 6.42
N TRP A 646 -19.85 -15.99 6.33
CA TRP A 646 -19.03 -16.42 7.46
C TRP A 646 -19.03 -15.39 8.61
N ARG A 647 -18.90 -14.09 8.29
CA ARG A 647 -18.91 -13.00 9.27
C ARG A 647 -20.29 -12.76 9.86
N LEU A 648 -21.37 -12.86 9.07
CA LEU A 648 -22.73 -12.77 9.58
C LEU A 648 -23.04 -13.86 10.59
N THR A 649 -22.52 -15.09 10.41
CA THR A 649 -22.64 -16.15 11.42
C THR A 649 -21.94 -15.76 12.73
N ALA A 650 -20.79 -15.10 12.66
CA ALA A 650 -20.10 -14.56 13.82
C ALA A 650 -20.93 -13.52 14.57
N TRP A 651 -21.41 -12.51 13.83
CA TRP A 651 -22.16 -11.40 14.38
C TRP A 651 -23.48 -11.88 14.98
N LYS A 652 -24.16 -12.83 14.34
CA LYS A 652 -25.35 -13.48 14.91
C LYS A 652 -25.04 -14.16 16.24
N ARG A 653 -23.96 -14.95 16.31
CA ARG A 653 -23.54 -15.57 17.57
C ARG A 653 -23.28 -14.54 18.66
N MET A 654 -22.53 -13.47 18.37
CA MET A 654 -22.25 -12.41 19.37
C MET A 654 -23.49 -11.63 19.80
N ARG A 655 -24.46 -11.45 18.90
CA ARG A 655 -25.74 -10.83 19.22
C ARG A 655 -26.63 -11.74 20.08
N ASP A 656 -26.52 -13.05 19.88
CA ASP A 656 -27.30 -14.07 20.59
C ASP A 656 -26.66 -14.45 21.95
N LEU A 657 -25.38 -14.09 22.20
CA LEU A 657 -24.81 -13.96 23.55
C LEU A 657 -25.51 -12.83 24.27
#